data_AF-A0A6N7D6H5-F1
#
_entry.id   AF-A0A6N7D6H5-F1
#
_cell.length_a   1.000
_cell.length_b   1.000
_cell.length_c   1.000
_cell.angle_alpha   90.00
_cell.angle_beta   90.00
_cell.angle_gamma   90.00
#
_symmetry.space_group_name_H-M   'P 1'
#
loop_
_entity.id
_entity.type
_entity.pdbx_description
1 polymer ?
#
loop_
_entity_poly.entity_id
_entity_poly.type
_entity_poly.pdbx_seq_one_letter_code
_entity_poly.pdbx_strand_id
1 'polypeptide(L)'
;MTTTYQPWNDYTADGATKRYTFGFPYLSRSHIVVTRNAGAPALFKFIDDHTVEVHTLFGEPIPAGEPLKIFRATPDLDAFADFKDAALMTATDLNRARLQVLYLVQERSGGLTGSVSTVITNLTSEIETISGALDSLAYSQAILTAGLRTLDELGARAVALESGQKAIQELVDKTIADVQAANGAVVTRLDTVEAQQANLSASVNQSIATLVSADLAFSSRLDSVKAELDALGDPDTDDREVERIAASILGSAVAEATSTYTQARQLETLEARFKDVDALIEQESKVRSDADGALAKDILTLQTQIGENLGQIIQDLETSIDRVGDRVVKVESQYSLKTMAQRADGKQVFAGIGLNATASDDYTGSEIVLAAQRLVFVDSAAPNGTLQPMFVAGSVDGSPTFVVPSNRVGDKTFPGRVLVDGAVEARSIAADAVTTDKLKAGAVTIGKLDVSLGTNLLKSSTFLDGLSGWTYSDNLGGITTSVNGAGATWKPEAMDAASMFQGNQNYNGQDIASRFSELTSANFPVIGGERYEFSCYTGLHRAVGRILLVFVDAAGNAVGVFNSVEDNAAAATGGALLSNWKRLYGFGVAPTAAASARLLIRKGPTQAGQSDSWLFATMPFVAVAGPNQTRPSPWTTSGLGTTITPAGITTPSLSALSANIGTATAGRLQNAANTTWIDLSASSLSFGGDLTYDPANGLRVNKLAVIDTAQIAGNALSKTSSATSASGTATLALGLTEQSTVICMGSVDSPSPHQDWAAGTSTIALSVNGVQQSTGSGIGSGCSTMACVTLPAGTHTVTGSRAGSVGTVSLATIQFKR
;
A
#
# COMPACT_ATOMS: atom_id res chain seq x y z
N MET A 1 65.93 11.32 -29.81
CA MET A 1 65.81 12.42 -28.83
C MET A 1 66.28 13.70 -29.49
N THR A 2 65.46 14.26 -30.37
CA THR A 2 65.59 15.63 -30.86
C THR A 2 65.08 16.50 -29.72
N THR A 3 65.96 17.24 -29.05
CA THR A 3 65.56 18.22 -28.03
C THR A 3 64.69 19.27 -28.70
N THR A 4 63.38 19.10 -28.58
CA THR A 4 62.38 20.06 -29.04
C THR A 4 62.58 21.34 -28.23
N TYR A 5 63.15 22.37 -28.85
CA TYR A 5 63.32 23.67 -28.21
C TYR A 5 61.95 24.32 -28.04
N GLN A 6 61.34 24.13 -26.87
CA GLN A 6 60.13 24.83 -26.47
C GLN A 6 60.52 26.23 -25.95
N PRO A 7 59.78 27.30 -26.29
CA PRO A 7 60.01 28.65 -25.73
C PRO A 7 59.72 28.77 -24.22
N TRP A 8 59.41 27.67 -23.55
CA TRP A 8 59.03 27.64 -22.15
C TRP A 8 59.42 26.31 -21.49
N ASN A 9 59.53 26.34 -20.17
CA ASN A 9 59.61 25.18 -19.30
C ASN A 9 58.50 25.30 -18.24
N ASP A 10 57.73 24.23 -18.07
CA ASP A 10 56.71 24.12 -17.03
C ASP A 10 57.29 23.30 -15.85
N TYR A 11 57.04 23.77 -14.63
CA TYR A 11 57.43 23.13 -13.37
C TYR A 11 56.22 23.03 -12.45
N THR A 12 56.29 22.10 -11.50
CA THR A 12 55.37 22.05 -10.36
C THR A 12 56.18 22.29 -9.10
N ALA A 13 55.84 23.34 -8.35
CA ALA A 13 56.56 23.67 -7.13
C ALA A 13 56.34 22.57 -6.07
N ASP A 14 57.41 22.20 -5.36
CA ASP A 14 57.40 21.18 -4.29
C ASP A 14 57.26 21.79 -2.89
N GLY A 15 57.14 23.11 -2.78
CA GLY A 15 57.08 23.82 -1.50
C GLY A 15 58.44 24.11 -0.86
N ALA A 16 59.56 23.65 -1.45
CA ALA A 16 60.90 23.77 -0.86
C ALA A 16 61.93 24.38 -1.83
N THR A 17 61.85 24.02 -3.11
CA THR A 17 62.78 24.42 -4.16
C THR A 17 62.56 25.88 -4.55
N LYS A 18 63.63 26.69 -4.44
CA LYS A 18 63.64 28.10 -4.86
C LYS A 18 64.33 28.34 -6.20
N ARG A 19 65.20 27.45 -6.66
CA ARG A 19 66.02 27.65 -7.86
C ARG A 19 65.53 26.76 -9.00
N TYR A 20 65.24 27.37 -10.13
CA TYR A 20 64.71 26.71 -11.32
C TYR A 20 65.60 27.06 -12.51
N THR A 21 66.04 26.05 -13.26
CA THR A 21 66.94 26.21 -14.42
C THR A 21 66.19 25.93 -15.70
N PHE A 22 66.23 26.83 -16.69
CA PHE A 22 65.57 26.72 -17.98
C PHE A 22 66.58 26.71 -19.13
N GLY A 23 66.28 25.97 -20.21
CA GLY A 23 67.25 25.67 -21.26
C GLY A 23 67.03 26.37 -22.61
N PHE A 24 65.98 27.19 -22.76
CA PHE A 24 65.71 27.89 -24.01
C PHE A 24 66.50 29.20 -24.12
N PRO A 25 66.96 29.58 -25.33
CA PRO A 25 67.67 30.82 -25.53
C PRO A 25 66.71 32.02 -25.53
N TYR A 26 67.23 33.17 -25.12
CA TYR A 26 66.52 34.44 -25.03
C TYR A 26 67.43 35.59 -25.50
N LEU A 27 66.83 36.71 -25.92
CA LEU A 27 67.57 37.88 -26.39
C LEU A 27 68.05 38.81 -25.27
N SER A 28 67.21 38.97 -24.23
CA SER A 28 67.49 39.75 -23.04
C SER A 28 66.87 39.07 -21.83
N ARG A 29 67.53 39.19 -20.66
CA ARG A 29 67.00 38.68 -19.39
C ARG A 29 65.63 39.29 -19.05
N SER A 30 65.31 40.48 -19.57
CA SER A 30 64.00 41.13 -19.43
C SER A 30 62.87 40.41 -20.17
N HIS A 31 63.16 39.53 -21.13
CA HIS A 31 62.13 38.78 -21.87
C HIS A 31 61.72 37.51 -21.13
N ILE A 32 62.46 37.12 -20.10
CA ILE A 32 62.08 35.97 -19.30
C ILE A 32 60.96 36.43 -18.38
N VAL A 33 59.83 35.74 -18.49
CA VAL A 33 58.68 35.92 -17.63
C VAL A 33 58.48 34.62 -16.88
N VAL A 34 58.27 34.76 -15.58
CA VAL A 34 57.90 33.65 -14.72
C VAL A 34 56.48 33.90 -14.24
N THR A 35 55.59 32.95 -14.49
CA THR A 35 54.22 32.98 -13.96
C THR A 35 53.99 31.81 -13.01
N ARG A 36 53.13 32.05 -12.02
CA ARG A 36 52.63 31.06 -11.08
C ARG A 36 51.10 31.02 -11.14
N ASN A 37 50.51 29.97 -10.57
CA ASN A 37 49.06 29.84 -10.39
C ASN A 37 48.26 30.14 -11.68
N ALA A 38 48.65 29.50 -12.78
CA ALA A 38 47.98 29.59 -14.09
C ALA A 38 47.92 31.01 -14.72
N GLY A 39 48.90 31.87 -14.44
CA GLY A 39 49.12 33.10 -15.22
C GLY A 39 49.55 34.34 -14.42
N ALA A 40 49.58 34.30 -13.10
CA ALA A 40 49.99 35.44 -12.27
C ALA A 40 51.52 35.63 -12.30
N PRO A 41 52.07 36.86 -12.41
CA PRO A 41 53.52 37.07 -12.39
C PRO A 41 54.15 36.61 -11.07
N ALA A 42 55.25 35.85 -11.15
CA ALA A 42 56.04 35.45 -9.99
C ALA A 42 57.25 36.37 -9.82
N LEU A 43 57.63 36.66 -8.57
CA LEU A 43 58.87 37.40 -8.27
C LEU A 43 60.07 36.47 -8.41
N PHE A 44 61.05 36.91 -9.20
CA PHE A 44 62.26 36.13 -9.45
C PHE A 44 63.48 37.03 -9.63
N LYS A 45 64.66 36.45 -9.39
CA LYS A 45 65.96 37.05 -9.74
C LYS A 45 66.85 36.02 -10.41
N PHE A 46 67.73 36.48 -11.30
CA PHE A 46 68.72 35.60 -11.93
C PHE A 46 69.86 35.29 -10.97
N ILE A 47 70.21 34.02 -10.87
CA ILE A 47 71.43 33.54 -10.21
C ILE A 47 72.58 33.44 -11.22
N ASP A 48 72.27 32.90 -12.39
CA ASP A 48 73.12 32.85 -13.58
C ASP A 48 72.25 33.05 -14.84
N ASP A 49 72.79 32.88 -16.05
CA ASP A 49 72.02 33.12 -17.29
C ASP A 49 70.83 32.16 -17.48
N HIS A 50 70.87 30.97 -16.90
CA HIS A 50 69.84 29.95 -17.12
C HIS A 50 69.13 29.51 -15.85
N THR A 51 69.46 30.08 -14.69
CA THR A 51 68.86 29.73 -13.40
C THR A 51 68.27 30.96 -12.73
N VAL A 52 66.99 30.86 -12.37
CA VAL A 52 66.26 31.88 -11.62
C VAL A 52 65.91 31.39 -10.22
N GLU A 53 66.09 32.25 -9.23
CA GLU A 53 65.58 32.04 -7.88
C GLU A 53 64.21 32.71 -7.78
N VAL A 54 63.17 31.89 -7.64
CA VAL A 54 61.76 32.29 -7.59
C VAL A 54 61.26 32.13 -6.16
N HIS A 55 60.62 33.18 -5.64
CA HIS A 55 60.12 33.21 -4.27
C HIS A 55 58.80 34.00 -4.19
N THR A 56 58.08 33.80 -3.09
CA THR A 56 56.94 34.64 -2.74
C THR A 56 57.41 36.04 -2.32
N LEU A 57 56.47 36.98 -2.19
CA LEU A 57 56.77 38.37 -1.78
C LEU A 57 57.55 38.49 -0.46
N PHE A 58 57.49 37.45 0.38
CA PHE A 58 58.15 37.37 1.69
C PHE A 58 59.45 36.56 1.67
N GLY A 59 59.94 36.13 0.50
CA GLY A 59 61.19 35.38 0.36
C GLY A 59 61.05 33.87 0.55
N GLU A 60 59.86 33.35 0.78
CA GLU A 60 59.59 31.91 0.95
C GLU A 60 59.49 31.15 -0.38
N PRO A 61 59.74 29.82 -0.42
CA PRO A 61 59.53 29.01 -1.63
C PRO A 61 58.08 29.08 -2.12
N ILE A 62 57.86 28.80 -3.40
CA ILE A 62 56.51 28.72 -3.96
C ILE A 62 55.78 27.51 -3.35
N PRO A 63 54.53 27.66 -2.87
CA PRO A 63 53.77 26.58 -2.23
C PRO A 63 53.69 25.31 -3.08
N ALA A 64 53.66 24.16 -2.39
CA ALA A 64 53.62 22.87 -3.05
C ALA A 64 52.35 22.70 -3.92
N GLY A 65 52.53 22.16 -5.12
CA GLY A 65 51.47 21.90 -6.09
C GLY A 65 51.12 23.08 -7.00
N GLU A 66 51.63 24.28 -6.76
CA GLU A 66 51.39 25.40 -7.68
C GLU A 66 52.19 25.22 -8.99
N PRO A 67 51.54 25.34 -10.16
CA PRO A 67 52.24 25.29 -11.44
C PRO A 67 53.02 26.58 -11.63
N LEU A 68 54.30 26.42 -11.99
CA LEU A 68 55.23 27.49 -12.28
C LEU A 68 55.66 27.37 -13.74
N LYS A 69 55.48 28.43 -14.52
CA LYS A 69 55.89 28.46 -15.92
C LYS A 69 56.96 29.52 -16.12
N ILE A 70 58.10 29.11 -16.66
CA ILE A 70 59.18 30.00 -17.06
C ILE A 70 59.19 30.01 -18.59
N PHE A 71 59.01 31.18 -19.20
CA PHE A 71 58.95 31.30 -20.64
C PHE A 71 59.59 32.58 -21.10
N ARG A 72 59.99 32.63 -22.37
CA ARG A 72 60.31 33.91 -23.01
C ARG A 72 59.06 34.55 -23.61
N ALA A 73 58.93 35.84 -23.36
CA ALA A 73 58.01 36.75 -24.02
C ALA A 73 58.86 37.77 -24.77
N THR A 74 59.10 37.52 -26.05
CA THR A 74 59.90 38.42 -26.88
C THR A 74 59.07 39.67 -27.21
N PRO A 75 59.60 40.89 -27.03
CA PRO A 75 58.88 42.11 -27.40
C PRO A 75 58.51 42.09 -28.88
N ASP A 76 57.27 42.40 -29.20
CA ASP A 76 56.74 42.47 -30.57
C ASP A 76 56.57 43.91 -31.07
N LEU A 77 56.51 44.88 -30.16
CA LEU A 77 56.32 46.30 -30.47
C LEU A 77 57.61 47.12 -30.55
N ASP A 78 58.68 46.69 -29.86
CA ASP A 78 59.98 47.37 -29.87
C ASP A 78 60.97 46.61 -30.76
N ALA A 79 61.49 47.26 -31.80
CA ALA A 79 62.51 46.65 -32.67
C ALA A 79 63.90 46.74 -32.03
N PHE A 80 64.63 45.62 -31.93
CA PHE A 80 66.02 45.66 -31.43
C PHE A 80 67.02 46.28 -32.40
N ALA A 81 66.59 46.56 -33.62
CA ALA A 81 67.36 47.28 -34.61
C ALA A 81 66.45 48.23 -35.39
N ASP A 82 66.74 49.52 -35.30
CA ASP A 82 66.11 50.54 -36.13
C ASP A 82 66.85 50.63 -37.46
N PHE A 83 66.16 50.28 -38.54
CA PHE A 83 66.68 50.44 -39.89
C PHE A 83 66.49 51.90 -40.32
N LYS A 84 67.55 52.70 -40.28
CA LYS A 84 67.59 54.09 -40.76
C LYS A 84 68.65 54.25 -41.84
N ASP A 85 68.40 55.17 -42.76
CA ASP A 85 69.33 55.41 -43.87
C ASP A 85 70.67 55.96 -43.34
N ALA A 86 71.77 55.45 -43.90
CA ALA A 86 73.16 55.67 -43.44
C ALA A 86 73.49 55.31 -41.97
N ALA A 87 72.63 54.56 -41.26
CA ALA A 87 72.94 54.05 -39.92
C ALA A 87 73.98 52.91 -40.00
N LEU A 88 75.06 53.01 -39.21
CA LEU A 88 76.09 51.97 -39.16
C LEU A 88 75.61 50.80 -38.27
N MET A 89 74.91 49.84 -38.87
CA MET A 89 74.42 48.65 -38.18
C MET A 89 75.51 47.57 -38.08
N THR A 90 75.70 46.98 -36.90
CA THR A 90 76.67 45.89 -36.72
C THR A 90 76.05 44.53 -37.05
N ALA A 91 76.89 43.52 -37.34
CA ALA A 91 76.44 42.13 -37.49
C ALA A 91 75.65 41.63 -36.26
N THR A 92 75.98 42.15 -35.07
CA THR A 92 75.28 41.85 -33.82
C THR A 92 73.84 42.38 -33.81
N ASP A 93 73.59 43.56 -34.40
CA ASP A 93 72.26 44.15 -34.44
C ASP A 93 71.35 43.40 -35.43
N LEU A 94 71.91 43.03 -36.58
CA LEU A 94 71.20 42.24 -37.57
C LEU A 94 70.85 40.83 -37.05
N ASN A 95 71.79 40.18 -36.37
CA ASN A 95 71.54 38.88 -35.75
C ASN A 95 70.47 38.96 -34.65
N ARG A 96 70.44 40.02 -33.85
CA ARG A 96 69.42 40.22 -32.82
C ARG A 96 68.03 40.43 -33.43
N ALA A 97 67.90 41.23 -34.48
CA ALA A 97 66.63 41.42 -35.19
C ALA A 97 66.11 40.10 -35.80
N ARG A 98 66.99 39.31 -36.42
CA ARG A 98 66.63 37.99 -36.96
C ARG A 98 66.14 37.04 -35.87
N LEU A 99 66.85 36.98 -34.74
CA LEU A 99 66.47 36.12 -33.62
C LEU A 99 65.15 36.57 -32.98
N GLN A 100 64.84 37.87 -32.96
CA GLN A 100 63.56 38.39 -32.46
C GLN A 100 62.39 37.82 -33.25
N VAL A 101 62.46 37.89 -34.57
CA VAL A 101 61.44 37.33 -35.46
C VAL A 101 61.31 35.81 -35.27
N LEU A 102 62.43 35.10 -35.16
CA LEU A 102 62.42 33.64 -34.95
C LEU A 102 61.73 33.28 -33.63
N TYR A 103 62.04 33.98 -32.54
CA TYR A 103 61.46 33.70 -31.23
C TYR A 103 59.97 34.04 -31.17
N LEU A 104 59.53 35.14 -31.78
CA LEU A 104 58.11 35.49 -31.92
C LEU A 104 57.33 34.41 -32.67
N VAL A 105 57.87 33.89 -33.76
CA VAL A 105 57.24 32.79 -34.52
C VAL A 105 57.14 31.52 -33.68
N GLN A 106 58.18 31.18 -32.93
CA GLN A 106 58.19 30.01 -32.04
C GLN A 106 57.19 30.16 -30.88
N GLU A 107 57.07 31.35 -30.30
CA GLU A 107 56.13 31.67 -29.23
C GLU A 107 54.67 31.59 -29.71
N ARG A 108 54.37 32.10 -30.92
CA ARG A 108 53.01 32.07 -31.48
C ARG A 108 52.58 30.68 -32.00
N SER A 109 53.51 29.91 -32.56
CA SER A 109 53.22 28.55 -33.08
C SER A 109 53.15 27.47 -32.00
N GLY A 110 53.51 27.78 -30.75
CA GLY A 110 53.68 26.78 -29.69
C GLY A 110 54.85 25.82 -29.98
N GLY A 111 55.79 26.24 -30.83
CA GLY A 111 56.88 25.40 -31.33
C GLY A 111 56.42 24.24 -32.23
N LEU A 112 57.30 23.24 -32.39
CA LEU A 112 57.04 22.04 -33.21
C LEU A 112 55.87 21.19 -32.68
N THR A 113 55.63 21.17 -31.36
CA THR A 113 54.57 20.36 -30.77
C THR A 113 53.18 20.85 -31.16
N GLY A 114 52.97 22.17 -31.20
CA GLY A 114 51.67 22.76 -31.58
C GLY A 114 51.31 22.49 -33.05
N SER A 115 52.27 22.69 -33.96
CA SER A 115 52.05 22.46 -35.40
C SER A 115 51.81 20.97 -35.72
N VAL A 116 52.54 20.06 -35.07
CA VAL A 116 52.33 18.61 -35.22
C VAL A 116 50.95 18.20 -34.68
N SER A 117 50.51 18.76 -33.55
CA SER A 117 49.19 18.46 -32.99
C SER A 117 48.05 18.82 -33.95
N THR A 118 48.12 19.98 -34.62
CA THR A 118 47.11 20.38 -35.62
C THR A 118 47.07 19.41 -36.80
N VAL A 119 48.24 18.99 -37.30
CA VAL A 119 48.33 18.02 -38.40
C VAL A 119 47.72 16.67 -38.01
N ILE A 120 48.00 16.18 -36.80
CA ILE A 120 47.42 14.92 -36.31
C ILE A 120 45.90 15.00 -36.21
N THR A 121 45.35 16.10 -35.70
CA THR A 121 43.89 16.27 -35.62
C THR A 121 43.25 16.25 -37.01
N ASN A 122 43.84 16.93 -37.99
CA ASN A 122 43.32 16.93 -39.36
C ASN A 122 43.37 15.53 -39.99
N LEU A 123 44.50 14.82 -39.85
CA LEU A 123 44.62 13.44 -40.33
C LEU A 123 43.62 12.50 -39.66
N THR A 124 43.35 12.68 -38.37
CA THR A 124 42.37 11.87 -37.64
C THR A 124 40.96 12.07 -38.20
N SER A 125 40.56 13.31 -38.46
CA SER A 125 39.26 13.63 -39.05
C SER A 125 39.11 13.10 -40.49
N GLU A 126 40.18 13.15 -41.29
CA GLU A 126 40.20 12.54 -42.62
C GLU A 126 40.05 11.02 -42.55
N ILE A 127 40.75 10.36 -41.62
CA ILE A 127 40.65 8.91 -41.41
C ILE A 127 39.23 8.51 -41.01
N GLU A 128 38.58 9.25 -40.11
CA GLU A 128 37.18 8.99 -39.74
C GLU A 128 36.23 9.11 -40.95
N THR A 129 36.44 10.13 -41.79
CA THR A 129 35.66 10.32 -43.01
C THR A 129 35.86 9.17 -44.01
N ILE A 130 37.11 8.76 -44.22
CA ILE A 130 37.46 7.62 -45.08
C ILE A 130 36.86 6.32 -44.53
N SER A 131 36.89 6.12 -43.22
CA SER A 131 36.28 4.94 -42.57
C SER A 131 34.78 4.87 -42.86
N GLY A 132 34.04 5.98 -42.70
CA GLY A 132 32.61 6.01 -43.02
C GLY A 132 32.30 5.76 -44.50
N ALA A 133 33.16 6.26 -45.39
CA ALA A 133 33.06 5.98 -46.83
C ALA A 133 33.33 4.50 -47.14
N LEU A 134 34.30 3.87 -46.45
CA LEU A 134 34.62 2.45 -46.60
C LEU A 134 33.47 1.57 -46.11
N ASP A 135 32.83 1.91 -44.99
CA ASP A 135 31.65 1.20 -44.49
C ASP A 135 30.49 1.27 -45.50
N SER A 136 30.28 2.45 -46.10
CA SER A 136 29.26 2.65 -47.14
C SER A 136 29.55 1.83 -48.41
N LEU A 137 30.83 1.71 -48.78
CA LEU A 137 31.27 0.89 -49.90
C LEU A 137 31.10 -0.60 -49.59
N ALA A 138 31.44 -1.04 -48.38
CA ALA A 138 31.25 -2.43 -47.93
C ALA A 138 29.77 -2.83 -47.95
N TYR A 139 28.88 -1.94 -47.50
CA TYR A 139 27.44 -2.13 -47.60
C TYR A 139 26.98 -2.26 -49.06
N SER A 140 27.45 -1.37 -49.94
CA SER A 140 27.11 -1.42 -51.37
C SER A 140 27.64 -2.69 -52.04
N GLN A 141 28.85 -3.14 -51.68
CA GLN A 141 29.43 -4.40 -52.15
C GLN A 141 28.61 -5.61 -51.70
N ALA A 142 28.11 -5.62 -50.46
CA ALA A 142 27.26 -6.69 -49.96
C ALA A 142 25.95 -6.79 -50.76
N ILE A 143 25.32 -5.65 -51.08
CA ILE A 143 24.12 -5.58 -51.93
C ILE A 143 24.43 -6.12 -53.34
N LEU A 144 25.53 -5.67 -53.95
CA LEU A 144 25.91 -6.13 -55.29
C LEU A 144 26.23 -7.63 -55.31
N THR A 145 26.86 -8.15 -54.26
CA THR A 145 27.16 -9.58 -54.13
C THR A 145 25.88 -10.41 -53.99
N ALA A 146 24.92 -9.93 -53.18
CA ALA A 146 23.61 -10.55 -53.07
C ALA A 146 22.83 -10.51 -54.40
N GLY A 147 22.85 -9.37 -55.10
CA GLY A 147 22.25 -9.22 -56.42
C GLY A 147 22.86 -10.15 -57.46
N LEU A 148 24.19 -10.31 -57.47
CA LEU A 148 24.88 -11.22 -58.36
C LEU A 148 24.52 -12.67 -58.08
N ARG A 149 24.37 -13.07 -56.81
CA ARG A 149 23.90 -14.41 -56.43
C ARG A 149 22.48 -14.67 -56.95
N THR A 150 21.58 -13.70 -56.81
CA THR A 150 20.23 -13.81 -57.38
C THR A 150 20.26 -13.97 -58.91
N LEU A 151 21.18 -13.27 -59.58
CA LEU A 151 21.35 -13.38 -61.04
C LEU A 151 21.90 -14.75 -61.45
N ASP A 152 22.82 -15.31 -60.68
CA ASP A 152 23.36 -16.66 -60.88
C ASP A 152 22.27 -17.73 -60.69
N GLU A 153 21.45 -17.59 -59.64
CA GLU A 153 20.28 -18.46 -59.41
C GLU A 153 19.25 -18.36 -60.55
N LEU A 154 18.99 -17.15 -61.06
CA LEU A 154 18.14 -16.95 -62.24
C LEU A 154 18.75 -17.58 -63.50
N GLY A 155 20.07 -17.49 -63.67
CA GLY A 155 20.80 -18.15 -64.76
C GLY A 155 20.66 -19.68 -64.69
N ALA A 156 20.86 -20.27 -63.51
CA ALA A 156 20.67 -21.70 -63.29
C ALA A 156 19.24 -22.15 -63.60
N ARG A 157 18.24 -21.36 -63.20
CA ARG A 157 16.82 -21.61 -63.53
C ARG A 157 16.56 -21.53 -65.04
N ALA A 158 17.16 -20.56 -65.74
CA ALA A 158 17.02 -20.45 -67.19
C ALA A 158 17.61 -21.68 -67.91
N VAL A 159 18.79 -22.15 -67.49
CA VAL A 159 19.41 -23.38 -68.02
C VAL A 159 18.54 -24.61 -67.77
N ALA A 160 17.93 -24.71 -66.59
CA ALA A 160 17.00 -25.80 -66.26
C ALA A 160 15.72 -25.75 -67.13
N LEU A 161 15.19 -24.56 -67.39
CA LEU A 161 14.07 -24.33 -68.31
C LEU A 161 14.41 -24.73 -69.74
N GLU A 162 15.57 -24.31 -70.26
CA GLU A 162 16.05 -24.71 -71.60
C GLU A 162 16.23 -26.23 -71.70
N SER A 163 16.78 -26.86 -70.65
CA SER A 163 16.95 -28.31 -70.59
C SER A 163 15.60 -29.04 -70.58
N GLY A 164 14.63 -28.52 -69.80
CA GLY A 164 13.27 -29.05 -69.75
C GLY A 164 12.54 -28.88 -71.09
N GLN A 165 12.69 -27.73 -71.75
CA GLN A 165 12.14 -27.48 -73.08
C GLN A 165 12.72 -28.46 -74.11
N LYS A 166 14.03 -28.69 -74.08
CA LYS A 166 14.69 -29.66 -74.96
C LYS A 166 14.19 -31.08 -74.72
N ALA A 167 14.04 -31.50 -73.47
CA ALA A 167 13.50 -32.83 -73.14
C ALA A 167 12.05 -33.01 -73.62
N ILE A 168 11.23 -31.96 -73.50
CA ILE A 168 9.86 -31.96 -74.04
C ILE A 168 9.90 -32.07 -75.57
N GLN A 169 10.78 -31.32 -76.23
CA GLN A 169 10.91 -31.38 -77.69
C GLN A 169 11.36 -32.77 -78.17
N GLU A 170 12.34 -33.38 -77.50
CA GLU A 170 12.78 -34.76 -77.77
C GLU A 170 11.66 -35.77 -77.56
N LEU A 171 10.84 -35.60 -76.51
CA LEU A 171 9.67 -36.45 -76.27
C LEU A 171 8.60 -36.29 -77.36
N VAL A 172 8.34 -35.06 -77.80
CA VAL A 172 7.40 -34.77 -78.88
C VAL A 172 7.89 -35.40 -80.19
N ASP A 173 9.15 -35.22 -80.54
CA ASP A 173 9.74 -35.78 -81.76
C ASP A 173 9.71 -37.31 -81.73
N LYS A 174 10.04 -37.91 -80.59
CA LYS A 174 9.92 -39.36 -80.39
C LYS A 174 8.48 -39.83 -80.54
N THR A 175 7.52 -39.13 -79.93
CA THR A 175 6.10 -39.48 -80.01
C THR A 175 5.61 -39.41 -81.46
N ILE A 176 6.00 -38.37 -82.20
CA ILE A 176 5.67 -38.24 -83.63
C ILE A 176 6.25 -39.40 -84.43
N ALA A 177 7.53 -39.75 -84.19
CA ALA A 177 8.18 -40.87 -84.87
C ALA A 177 7.49 -42.20 -84.55
N ASP A 178 7.13 -42.45 -83.29
CA ASP A 178 6.43 -43.66 -82.85
C ASP A 178 5.03 -43.76 -83.47
N VAL A 179 4.27 -42.65 -83.53
CA VAL A 179 2.97 -42.60 -84.19
C VAL A 179 3.11 -42.83 -85.71
N GLN A 180 4.10 -42.23 -86.35
CA GLN A 180 4.35 -42.46 -87.79
C GLN A 180 4.73 -43.92 -88.07
N ALA A 181 5.59 -44.51 -87.24
CA ALA A 181 5.96 -45.92 -87.34
C ALA A 181 4.75 -46.84 -87.14
N ALA A 182 3.94 -46.57 -86.12
CA ALA A 182 2.69 -47.30 -85.87
C ALA A 182 1.73 -47.18 -87.04
N ASN A 183 1.53 -45.97 -87.59
CA ASN A 183 0.66 -45.76 -88.74
C ASN A 183 1.19 -46.48 -89.99
N GLY A 184 2.50 -46.46 -90.23
CA GLY A 184 3.13 -47.23 -91.31
C GLY A 184 2.94 -48.74 -91.16
N ALA A 185 3.05 -49.26 -89.92
CA ALA A 185 2.76 -50.66 -89.63
C ALA A 185 1.28 -51.01 -89.85
N VAL A 186 0.35 -50.13 -89.47
CA VAL A 186 -1.10 -50.29 -89.71
C VAL A 186 -1.39 -50.31 -91.21
N VAL A 187 -0.81 -49.40 -91.98
CA VAL A 187 -0.95 -49.37 -93.46
C VAL A 187 -0.42 -50.68 -94.06
N THR A 188 0.77 -51.13 -93.65
CA THR A 188 1.34 -52.39 -94.15
C THR A 188 0.47 -53.59 -93.81
N ARG A 189 -0.11 -53.62 -92.59
CA ARG A 189 -1.07 -54.66 -92.18
C ARG A 189 -2.35 -54.58 -93.00
N LEU A 190 -2.84 -53.39 -93.30
CA LEU A 190 -4.03 -53.20 -94.12
C LEU A 190 -3.77 -53.70 -95.55
N ASP A 191 -2.67 -53.30 -96.18
CA ASP A 191 -2.25 -53.78 -97.50
C ASP A 191 -2.13 -55.32 -97.52
N THR A 192 -1.56 -55.89 -96.45
CA THR A 192 -1.44 -57.35 -96.30
C THR A 192 -2.81 -58.02 -96.18
N VAL A 193 -3.72 -57.47 -95.38
CA VAL A 193 -5.09 -57.99 -95.23
C VAL A 193 -5.86 -57.87 -96.55
N GLU A 194 -5.73 -56.76 -97.27
CA GLU A 194 -6.34 -56.55 -98.58
C GLU A 194 -5.80 -57.57 -99.61
N ALA A 195 -4.49 -57.80 -99.64
CA ALA A 195 -3.87 -58.82 -100.48
C ALA A 195 -4.34 -60.24 -100.10
N GLN A 196 -4.41 -60.55 -98.81
CA GLN A 196 -4.93 -61.82 -98.32
C GLN A 196 -6.41 -62.02 -98.67
N GLN A 197 -7.23 -60.97 -98.59
CA GLN A 197 -8.64 -61.00 -98.98
C GLN A 197 -8.80 -61.24 -100.49
N ALA A 198 -7.98 -60.59 -101.31
CA ALA A 198 -7.97 -60.80 -102.76
C ALA A 198 -7.56 -62.24 -103.11
N ASN A 199 -6.49 -62.74 -102.49
CA ASN A 199 -6.03 -64.12 -102.66
C ASN A 199 -7.07 -65.15 -102.19
N LEU A 200 -7.73 -64.90 -101.06
CA LEU A 200 -8.81 -65.75 -100.57
C LEU A 200 -9.98 -65.75 -101.54
N SER A 201 -10.39 -64.58 -102.04
CA SER A 201 -11.47 -64.47 -103.04
C SER A 201 -11.13 -65.22 -104.32
N ALA A 202 -9.89 -65.10 -104.82
CA ALA A 202 -9.42 -65.84 -105.98
C ALA A 202 -9.41 -67.37 -105.73
N SER A 203 -8.90 -67.80 -104.57
CA SER A 203 -8.86 -69.21 -104.18
C SER A 203 -10.25 -69.81 -104.02
N VAL A 204 -11.19 -69.08 -103.40
CA VAL A 204 -12.60 -69.50 -103.28
C VAL A 204 -13.25 -69.57 -104.65
N ASN A 205 -13.07 -68.57 -105.51
CA ASN A 205 -13.61 -68.59 -106.87
C ASN A 205 -13.04 -69.75 -107.70
N GLN A 206 -11.75 -70.04 -107.56
CA GLN A 206 -11.12 -71.19 -108.22
C GLN A 206 -11.61 -72.52 -107.65
N SER A 207 -11.84 -72.60 -106.34
CA SER A 207 -12.43 -73.78 -105.70
C SER A 207 -13.86 -74.01 -106.17
N ILE A 208 -14.67 -72.95 -106.27
CA ILE A 208 -16.02 -72.99 -106.85
C ILE A 208 -15.96 -73.46 -108.30
N ALA A 209 -15.10 -72.88 -109.13
CA ALA A 209 -14.96 -73.27 -110.53
C ALA A 209 -14.53 -74.75 -110.69
N THR A 210 -13.63 -75.22 -109.83
CA THR A 210 -13.16 -76.60 -109.84
C THR A 210 -14.26 -77.55 -109.36
N LEU A 211 -14.99 -77.21 -108.30
CA LEU A 211 -16.13 -77.99 -107.80
C LEU A 211 -17.25 -78.06 -108.84
N VAL A 212 -17.60 -76.94 -109.48
CA VAL A 212 -18.60 -76.91 -110.57
C VAL A 212 -18.16 -77.78 -111.74
N SER A 213 -16.88 -77.72 -112.12
CA SER A 213 -16.33 -78.57 -113.19
C SER A 213 -16.32 -80.05 -112.80
N ALA A 214 -15.99 -80.36 -111.54
CA ALA A 214 -16.03 -81.71 -111.00
C ALA A 214 -17.46 -82.25 -110.92
N ASP A 215 -18.43 -81.43 -110.55
CA ASP A 215 -19.85 -81.80 -110.48
C ASP A 215 -20.43 -82.02 -111.90
N LEU A 216 -20.06 -81.18 -112.87
CA LEU A 216 -20.38 -81.41 -114.29
C LEU A 216 -19.76 -82.71 -114.83
N ALA A 217 -18.49 -82.96 -114.51
CA ALA A 217 -17.82 -84.20 -114.91
C ALA A 217 -18.42 -85.42 -114.19
N PHE A 218 -18.77 -85.30 -112.92
CA PHE A 218 -19.43 -86.36 -112.16
C PHE A 218 -20.82 -86.65 -112.71
N SER A 219 -21.60 -85.62 -113.02
CA SER A 219 -22.91 -85.74 -113.67
C SER A 219 -22.81 -86.42 -115.04
N SER A 220 -21.88 -85.99 -115.90
CA SER A 220 -21.61 -86.64 -117.19
C SER A 220 -21.18 -88.11 -117.05
N ARG A 221 -20.42 -88.43 -116.00
CA ARG A 221 -20.00 -89.80 -115.70
C ARG A 221 -21.13 -90.63 -115.13
N LEU A 222 -22.00 -90.05 -114.30
CA LEU A 222 -23.22 -90.70 -113.83
C LEU A 222 -24.13 -91.04 -115.01
N ASP A 223 -24.28 -90.12 -115.97
CA ASP A 223 -25.03 -90.35 -117.20
C ASP A 223 -24.40 -91.46 -118.06
N SER A 224 -23.07 -91.48 -118.20
CA SER A 224 -22.35 -92.53 -118.95
C SER A 224 -22.43 -93.89 -118.26
N VAL A 225 -22.24 -93.96 -116.94
CA VAL A 225 -22.34 -95.20 -116.16
C VAL A 225 -23.77 -95.71 -116.16
N LYS A 226 -24.77 -94.82 -116.11
CA LYS A 226 -26.18 -95.19 -116.25
C LYS A 226 -26.46 -95.79 -117.63
N ALA A 227 -25.96 -95.15 -118.71
CA ALA A 227 -26.11 -95.65 -120.06
C ALA A 227 -25.41 -97.00 -120.29
N GLU A 228 -24.24 -97.21 -119.68
CA GLU A 228 -23.50 -98.49 -119.77
C GLU A 228 -24.09 -99.57 -118.85
N LEU A 229 -24.66 -99.21 -117.69
CA LEU A 229 -25.42 -100.13 -116.83
C LEU A 229 -26.72 -100.59 -117.49
N ASP A 230 -27.40 -99.70 -118.22
CA ASP A 230 -28.55 -100.06 -119.05
C ASP A 230 -28.16 -101.04 -120.18
N ALA A 231 -26.92 -100.97 -120.69
CA ALA A 231 -26.38 -101.91 -121.69
C ALA A 231 -25.97 -103.27 -121.10
N LEU A 232 -25.54 -103.33 -119.84
CA LEU A 232 -25.24 -104.57 -119.09
C LEU A 232 -26.47 -105.46 -118.82
N GLY A 233 -27.68 -104.94 -119.02
CA GLY A 233 -28.90 -105.76 -119.03
C GLY A 233 -29.03 -106.66 -120.26
N ASP A 234 -28.13 -106.52 -121.24
CA ASP A 234 -28.12 -107.30 -122.48
C ASP A 234 -27.23 -108.55 -122.33
N PRO A 235 -27.77 -109.77 -122.51
CA PRO A 235 -27.06 -111.04 -122.24
C PRO A 235 -25.90 -111.38 -123.20
N ASP A 236 -25.55 -110.53 -124.17
CA ASP A 236 -24.56 -110.80 -125.24
C ASP A 236 -23.21 -110.05 -125.07
N THR A 237 -22.92 -109.48 -123.89
CA THR A 237 -21.74 -108.62 -123.68
C THR A 237 -20.40 -109.39 -123.61
N ASP A 238 -19.39 -108.91 -124.36
CA ASP A 238 -18.08 -109.55 -124.61
C ASP A 238 -17.05 -109.26 -123.49
N ASP A 239 -16.07 -110.15 -123.28
CA ASP A 239 -15.05 -110.08 -122.21
C ASP A 239 -14.23 -108.76 -122.25
N ARG A 240 -14.13 -108.13 -123.43
CA ARG A 240 -13.46 -106.84 -123.63
C ARG A 240 -14.22 -105.64 -123.03
N GLU A 241 -15.54 -105.73 -122.88
CA GLU A 241 -16.33 -104.68 -122.24
C GLU A 241 -16.23 -104.76 -120.71
N VAL A 242 -16.13 -105.98 -120.15
CA VAL A 242 -15.86 -106.19 -118.72
C VAL A 242 -14.50 -105.60 -118.32
N GLU A 243 -13.48 -105.74 -119.17
CA GLU A 243 -12.16 -105.14 -118.97
C GLU A 243 -12.21 -103.60 -119.03
N ARG A 244 -13.07 -103.02 -119.88
CA ARG A 244 -13.34 -101.59 -119.95
C ARG A 244 -14.02 -101.05 -118.68
N ILE A 245 -14.94 -101.81 -118.11
CA ILE A 245 -15.62 -101.49 -116.85
C ILE A 245 -14.66 -101.57 -115.66
N ALA A 246 -13.79 -102.59 -115.61
CA ALA A 246 -12.76 -102.69 -114.58
C ALA A 246 -11.79 -101.49 -114.63
N ALA A 247 -11.40 -101.04 -115.82
CA ALA A 247 -10.60 -99.83 -116.01
C ALA A 247 -11.34 -98.55 -115.56
N SER A 248 -12.65 -98.47 -115.76
CA SER A 248 -13.49 -97.36 -115.30
C SER A 248 -13.60 -97.29 -113.77
N ILE A 249 -13.77 -98.43 -113.10
CA ILE A 249 -13.82 -98.53 -111.63
C ILE A 249 -12.45 -98.18 -111.04
N LEU A 250 -11.35 -98.69 -111.59
CA LEU A 250 -9.99 -98.30 -111.19
C LEU A 250 -9.75 -96.80 -111.39
N GLY A 251 -10.22 -96.24 -112.51
CA GLY A 251 -10.18 -94.79 -112.75
C GLY A 251 -10.98 -93.99 -111.71
N SER A 252 -12.11 -94.53 -111.21
CA SER A 252 -12.89 -93.93 -110.14
C SER A 252 -12.18 -93.99 -108.79
N ALA A 253 -11.58 -95.13 -108.43
CA ALA A 253 -10.81 -95.27 -107.18
C ALA A 253 -9.57 -94.36 -107.17
N VAL A 254 -8.89 -94.22 -108.32
CA VAL A 254 -7.76 -93.27 -108.47
C VAL A 254 -8.24 -91.83 -108.36
N ALA A 255 -9.42 -91.48 -108.88
CA ALA A 255 -9.99 -90.14 -108.75
C ALA A 255 -10.39 -89.83 -107.29
N GLU A 256 -10.92 -90.78 -106.54
CA GLU A 256 -11.25 -90.62 -105.12
C GLU A 256 -9.98 -90.49 -104.25
N ALA A 257 -8.95 -91.28 -104.54
CA ALA A 257 -7.63 -91.11 -103.93
C ALA A 257 -7.02 -89.73 -104.25
N THR A 258 -7.21 -89.23 -105.48
CA THR A 258 -6.78 -87.88 -105.88
C THR A 258 -7.57 -86.78 -105.14
N SER A 259 -8.88 -86.96 -104.94
CA SER A 259 -9.71 -86.06 -104.14
C SER A 259 -9.26 -86.02 -102.67
N THR A 260 -9.05 -87.18 -102.06
CA THR A 260 -8.55 -87.31 -100.68
C THR A 260 -7.17 -86.69 -100.52
N TYR A 261 -6.29 -86.89 -101.50
CA TYR A 261 -4.98 -86.24 -101.56
C TYR A 261 -5.11 -84.71 -101.66
N THR A 262 -6.07 -84.20 -102.43
CA THR A 262 -6.32 -82.77 -102.56
C THR A 262 -6.87 -82.18 -101.25
N GLN A 263 -7.77 -82.89 -100.55
CA GLN A 263 -8.24 -82.51 -99.22
C GLN A 263 -7.10 -82.52 -98.18
N ALA A 264 -6.20 -83.51 -98.23
CA ALA A 264 -5.03 -83.55 -97.37
C ALA A 264 -4.08 -82.36 -97.62
N ARG A 265 -3.90 -81.95 -98.88
CA ARG A 265 -3.13 -80.74 -99.23
C ARG A 265 -3.80 -79.45 -98.73
N GLN A 266 -5.12 -79.39 -98.72
CA GLN A 266 -5.86 -78.29 -98.10
C GLN A 266 -5.67 -78.28 -96.58
N LEU A 267 -5.65 -79.45 -95.95
CA LEU A 267 -5.40 -79.59 -94.51
C LEU A 267 -3.97 -79.15 -94.14
N GLU A 268 -2.96 -79.52 -94.93
CA GLU A 268 -1.57 -79.01 -94.79
C GLU A 268 -1.51 -77.48 -94.90
N THR A 269 -2.26 -76.91 -95.84
CA THR A 269 -2.28 -75.45 -96.04
C THR A 269 -2.97 -74.76 -94.85
N LEU A 270 -4.04 -75.36 -94.32
CA LEU A 270 -4.73 -74.86 -93.14
C LEU A 270 -3.84 -74.96 -91.89
N GLU A 271 -3.10 -76.05 -91.72
CA GLU A 271 -2.12 -76.23 -90.63
C GLU A 271 -1.00 -75.18 -90.71
N ALA A 272 -0.48 -74.90 -91.91
CA ALA A 272 0.51 -73.84 -92.12
C ALA A 272 -0.05 -72.46 -91.71
N ARG A 273 -1.30 -72.15 -92.07
CA ARG A 273 -1.96 -70.91 -91.65
C ARG A 273 -2.17 -70.82 -90.14
N PHE A 274 -2.46 -71.94 -89.47
CA PHE A 274 -2.54 -71.94 -88.01
C PHE A 274 -1.17 -71.69 -87.36
N LYS A 275 -0.08 -72.24 -87.91
CA LYS A 275 1.28 -71.93 -87.45
C LYS A 275 1.65 -70.46 -87.61
N ASP A 276 1.22 -69.83 -88.70
CA ASP A 276 1.42 -68.39 -88.89
C ASP A 276 0.62 -67.56 -87.87
N VAL A 277 -0.61 -67.98 -87.54
CA VAL A 277 -1.42 -67.34 -86.49
C VAL A 277 -0.78 -67.50 -85.11
N ASP A 278 -0.25 -68.69 -84.79
CA ASP A 278 0.49 -68.92 -83.54
C ASP A 278 1.71 -68.01 -83.44
N ALA A 279 2.49 -67.86 -84.53
CA ALA A 279 3.64 -66.96 -84.57
C ALA A 279 3.25 -65.49 -84.36
N LEU A 280 2.12 -65.05 -84.93
CA LEU A 280 1.59 -63.69 -84.72
C LEU A 280 1.12 -63.46 -83.28
N ILE A 281 0.49 -64.47 -82.66
CA ILE A 281 0.06 -64.41 -81.26
C ILE A 281 1.29 -64.33 -80.33
N GLU A 282 2.32 -65.13 -80.59
CA GLU A 282 3.58 -65.07 -79.84
C GLU A 282 4.25 -63.70 -79.98
N GLN A 283 4.26 -63.13 -81.19
CA GLN A 283 4.81 -61.80 -81.43
C GLN A 283 4.01 -60.71 -80.68
N GLU A 284 2.69 -60.73 -80.74
CA GLU A 284 1.82 -59.80 -79.99
C GLU A 284 2.02 -59.96 -78.48
N SER A 285 2.11 -61.19 -77.98
CA SER A 285 2.39 -61.47 -76.57
C SER A 285 3.73 -60.90 -76.12
N LYS A 286 4.75 -60.98 -76.98
CA LYS A 286 6.07 -60.40 -76.72
C LYS A 286 6.04 -58.88 -76.70
N VAL A 287 5.37 -58.27 -77.68
CA VAL A 287 5.19 -56.81 -77.75
C VAL A 287 4.45 -56.28 -76.51
N ARG A 288 3.42 -56.99 -76.04
CA ARG A 288 2.72 -56.63 -74.79
C ARG A 288 3.61 -56.77 -73.56
N SER A 289 4.36 -57.87 -73.45
CA SER A 289 5.32 -58.06 -72.35
C SER A 289 6.41 -56.99 -72.33
N ASP A 290 6.89 -56.55 -73.49
CA ASP A 290 7.89 -55.49 -73.60
C ASP A 290 7.30 -54.13 -73.21
N ALA A 291 6.05 -53.85 -73.61
CA ALA A 291 5.32 -52.64 -73.23
C ALA A 291 5.04 -52.59 -71.72
N ASP A 292 4.60 -53.71 -71.12
CA ASP A 292 4.40 -53.82 -69.67
C ASP A 292 5.73 -53.65 -68.91
N GLY A 293 6.83 -54.18 -69.46
CA GLY A 293 8.17 -53.98 -68.93
C GLY A 293 8.66 -52.53 -69.00
N ALA A 294 8.30 -51.79 -70.06
CA ALA A 294 8.56 -50.36 -70.16
C ALA A 294 7.73 -49.57 -69.14
N LEU A 295 6.43 -49.86 -69.03
CA LEU A 295 5.55 -49.24 -68.05
C LEU A 295 6.03 -49.48 -66.60
N ALA A 296 6.50 -50.70 -66.29
CA ALA A 296 7.07 -51.01 -64.99
C ALA A 296 8.34 -50.18 -64.68
N LYS A 297 9.20 -49.93 -65.68
CA LYS A 297 10.36 -49.05 -65.52
C LYS A 297 9.97 -47.59 -65.30
N ASP A 298 8.94 -47.11 -65.99
CA ASP A 298 8.42 -45.75 -65.79
C ASP A 298 7.84 -45.59 -64.39
N ILE A 299 7.09 -46.57 -63.90
CA ILE A 299 6.57 -46.61 -62.52
C ILE A 299 7.71 -46.59 -61.50
N LEU A 300 8.75 -47.40 -61.71
CA LEU A 300 9.92 -47.43 -60.82
C LEU A 300 10.66 -46.08 -60.80
N THR A 301 10.77 -45.42 -61.96
CA THR A 301 11.37 -44.09 -62.09
C THR A 301 10.55 -43.05 -61.34
N LEU A 302 9.22 -43.07 -61.49
CA LEU A 302 8.30 -42.22 -60.73
C LEU A 302 8.39 -42.46 -59.22
N GLN A 303 8.46 -43.72 -58.78
CA GLN A 303 8.64 -44.05 -57.36
C GLN A 303 9.97 -43.50 -56.80
N THR A 304 11.03 -43.58 -57.59
CA THR A 304 12.35 -43.04 -57.23
C THR A 304 12.30 -41.52 -57.12
N GLN A 305 11.73 -40.84 -58.12
CA GLN A 305 11.56 -39.38 -58.12
C GLN A 305 10.67 -38.90 -56.96
N ILE A 306 9.59 -39.62 -56.63
CA ILE A 306 8.75 -39.31 -55.47
C ILE A 306 9.54 -39.48 -54.18
N GLY A 307 10.34 -40.54 -54.06
CA GLY A 307 11.23 -40.77 -52.91
C GLY A 307 12.26 -39.65 -52.74
N GLU A 308 12.92 -39.25 -53.83
CA GLU A 308 13.86 -38.13 -53.85
C GLU A 308 13.18 -36.80 -53.51
N ASN A 309 12.02 -36.50 -54.12
CA ASN A 309 11.25 -35.29 -53.84
C ASN A 309 10.75 -35.24 -52.39
N LEU A 310 10.29 -36.35 -51.82
CA LEU A 310 9.92 -36.43 -50.41
C LEU A 310 11.14 -36.25 -49.51
N GLY A 311 12.28 -36.82 -49.86
CA GLY A 311 13.55 -36.61 -49.16
C GLY A 311 13.98 -35.13 -49.19
N GLN A 312 13.85 -34.47 -50.34
CA GLN A 312 14.12 -33.05 -50.52
C GLN A 312 13.15 -32.18 -49.71
N ILE A 313 11.85 -32.48 -49.72
CA ILE A 313 10.83 -31.77 -48.93
C ILE A 313 11.09 -31.95 -47.42
N ILE A 314 11.49 -33.15 -46.99
CA ILE A 314 11.87 -33.40 -45.60
C ILE A 314 13.11 -32.59 -45.24
N GLN A 315 14.15 -32.57 -46.09
CA GLN A 315 15.33 -31.73 -45.89
C GLN A 315 15.01 -30.23 -45.89
N ASP A 316 14.12 -29.77 -46.76
CA ASP A 316 13.70 -28.38 -46.82
C ASP A 316 12.85 -28.00 -45.60
N LEU A 317 11.99 -28.92 -45.12
CA LEU A 317 11.26 -28.75 -43.87
C LEU A 317 12.21 -28.71 -42.67
N GLU A 318 13.18 -29.63 -42.60
CA GLU A 318 14.23 -29.64 -41.57
C GLU A 318 15.06 -28.35 -41.61
N THR A 319 15.46 -27.89 -42.79
CA THR A 319 16.26 -26.67 -42.98
C THR A 319 15.44 -25.40 -42.70
N SER A 320 14.14 -25.40 -43.06
CA SER A 320 13.22 -24.31 -42.73
C SER A 320 12.87 -24.27 -41.25
N ILE A 321 12.95 -25.41 -40.55
CA ILE A 321 12.82 -25.50 -39.10
C ILE A 321 14.09 -24.98 -38.41
N ASP A 322 15.28 -25.05 -39.03
CA ASP A 322 16.54 -24.74 -38.34
C ASP A 322 17.15 -23.33 -38.51
N ARG A 323 16.80 -22.46 -39.47
CA ARG A 323 17.48 -21.14 -39.58
C ARG A 323 16.65 -19.95 -40.04
N VAL A 324 15.94 -19.34 -39.09
CA VAL A 324 15.90 -17.86 -38.95
C VAL A 324 16.08 -17.51 -37.47
N GLY A 325 17.34 -17.37 -37.03
CA GLY A 325 17.67 -16.87 -35.69
C GLY A 325 17.21 -17.75 -34.51
N ASP A 326 17.57 -19.05 -34.53
CA ASP A 326 17.47 -19.99 -33.40
C ASP A 326 16.06 -20.26 -32.80
N ARG A 327 14.96 -20.35 -33.58
CA ARG A 327 13.64 -20.78 -33.01
C ARG A 327 12.75 -21.63 -33.92
N VAL A 328 12.32 -22.79 -33.40
CA VAL A 328 11.27 -23.70 -33.90
C VAL A 328 9.92 -23.39 -33.25
N VAL A 329 8.79 -23.44 -33.98
CA VAL A 329 7.52 -22.77 -33.60
C VAL A 329 6.42 -23.68 -33.02
N LYS A 330 6.64 -24.97 -32.68
CA LYS A 330 5.50 -25.84 -32.26
C LYS A 330 5.69 -26.91 -31.17
N VAL A 331 6.64 -26.76 -30.24
CA VAL A 331 6.66 -27.55 -28.98
C VAL A 331 7.21 -26.65 -27.87
N GLU A 332 6.47 -26.48 -26.76
CA GLU A 332 6.83 -25.67 -25.58
C GLU A 332 7.26 -24.22 -25.87
N SER A 333 6.30 -23.30 -25.98
CA SER A 333 6.60 -21.88 -26.24
C SER A 333 7.10 -21.14 -25.00
N GLN A 334 8.34 -21.40 -24.57
CA GLN A 334 9.08 -20.44 -23.74
C GLN A 334 9.51 -19.27 -24.64
N TYR A 335 8.73 -18.20 -24.70
CA TYR A 335 9.23 -16.93 -25.22
C TYR A 335 10.02 -16.24 -24.13
N SER A 336 11.35 -16.35 -24.15
CA SER A 336 12.24 -15.42 -23.44
C SER A 336 12.76 -14.37 -24.40
N LEU A 337 12.25 -13.13 -24.32
CA LEU A 337 13.01 -12.01 -24.89
C LEU A 337 14.22 -11.81 -23.98
N LYS A 338 15.46 -12.01 -24.45
CA LYS A 338 16.66 -11.59 -23.70
C LYS A 338 17.22 -10.38 -24.41
N THR A 339 17.05 -9.19 -23.83
CA THR A 339 17.69 -7.98 -24.31
C THR A 339 18.84 -7.62 -23.35
N MET A 340 20.04 -7.53 -23.91
CA MET A 340 21.22 -7.03 -23.22
C MET A 340 21.50 -5.63 -23.74
N ALA A 341 21.44 -4.64 -22.85
CA ALA A 341 21.82 -3.28 -23.17
C ALA A 341 22.90 -2.82 -22.20
N GLN A 342 23.92 -2.12 -22.69
CA GLN A 342 24.91 -1.48 -21.84
C GLN A 342 24.43 -0.06 -21.54
N ARG A 343 24.20 0.24 -20.25
CA ARG A 343 23.89 1.61 -19.82
C ARG A 343 25.15 2.47 -19.98
N ALA A 344 24.97 3.80 -20.10
CA ALA A 344 26.07 4.76 -20.24
C ALA A 344 27.08 4.75 -19.06
N ASP A 345 26.74 4.12 -17.94
CA ASP A 345 27.63 3.88 -16.78
C ASP A 345 28.46 2.58 -16.90
N GLY A 346 28.49 1.94 -18.08
CA GLY A 346 29.26 0.74 -18.39
C GLY A 346 28.65 -0.56 -17.89
N LYS A 347 27.56 -0.53 -17.11
CA LYS A 347 26.90 -1.72 -16.56
C LYS A 347 25.98 -2.36 -17.59
N GLN A 348 26.13 -3.67 -17.78
CA GLN A 348 25.19 -4.48 -18.57
C GLN A 348 23.90 -4.67 -17.79
N VAL A 349 22.76 -4.33 -18.40
CA VAL A 349 21.43 -4.64 -17.88
C VAL A 349 20.82 -5.74 -18.72
N PHE A 350 20.33 -6.77 -18.04
CA PHE A 350 19.63 -7.90 -18.63
C PHE A 350 18.14 -7.71 -18.37
N ALA A 351 17.32 -7.71 -19.41
CA ALA A 351 15.89 -7.87 -19.29
C ALA A 351 15.49 -9.13 -20.04
N GLY A 352 14.83 -10.05 -19.35
CA GLY A 352 14.07 -11.05 -20.05
C GLY A 352 12.82 -11.52 -19.37
N ILE A 353 11.76 -11.61 -20.17
CA ILE A 353 10.42 -11.98 -19.76
C ILE A 353 10.14 -13.34 -20.41
N GLY A 354 9.98 -14.37 -19.58
CA GLY A 354 9.42 -15.66 -19.97
C GLY A 354 7.90 -15.62 -19.80
N LEU A 355 7.16 -15.78 -20.89
CA LEU A 355 5.70 -15.98 -20.83
C LEU A 355 5.42 -17.48 -20.88
N ASN A 356 4.89 -18.05 -19.79
CA ASN A 356 4.46 -19.44 -19.73
C ASN A 356 2.92 -19.48 -19.65
N ALA A 357 2.29 -20.22 -20.55
CA ALA A 357 0.87 -20.56 -20.47
C ALA A 357 0.80 -22.08 -20.29
N THR A 358 0.70 -22.52 -19.03
CA THR A 358 0.49 -23.94 -18.74
C THR A 358 -1.01 -24.17 -18.69
N ALA A 359 -1.53 -24.94 -19.65
CA ALA A 359 -2.82 -25.58 -19.54
C ALA A 359 -2.55 -27.05 -19.19
N SER A 360 -2.70 -27.40 -17.92
CA SER A 360 -2.76 -28.78 -17.46
C SER A 360 -4.12 -29.03 -16.81
N ASP A 361 -4.51 -30.29 -16.64
CA ASP A 361 -5.80 -30.67 -16.06
C ASP A 361 -6.01 -30.10 -14.63
N ASP A 362 -4.93 -29.73 -13.93
CA ASP A 362 -4.94 -29.19 -12.56
C ASP A 362 -4.78 -27.66 -12.48
N TYR A 363 -4.37 -26.98 -13.56
CA TYR A 363 -4.19 -25.53 -13.55
C TYR A 363 -4.29 -24.91 -14.94
N THR A 364 -5.17 -23.92 -15.07
CA THR A 364 -5.30 -23.06 -16.25
C THR A 364 -4.88 -21.64 -15.85
N GLY A 365 -3.64 -21.26 -16.18
CA GLY A 365 -3.16 -19.92 -15.85
C GLY A 365 -1.87 -19.54 -16.57
N SER A 366 -1.69 -18.24 -16.77
CA SER A 366 -0.46 -17.67 -17.32
C SER A 366 0.48 -17.24 -16.20
N GLU A 367 1.75 -17.65 -16.27
CA GLU A 367 2.80 -17.27 -15.32
C GLU A 367 3.90 -16.47 -16.03
N ILE A 368 4.40 -15.41 -15.37
CA ILE A 368 5.55 -14.63 -15.83
C ILE A 368 6.79 -15.07 -15.03
N VAL A 369 7.73 -15.75 -15.69
CA VAL A 369 8.98 -16.21 -15.07
C VAL A 369 10.12 -15.27 -15.45
N LEU A 370 10.76 -14.67 -14.44
CA LEU A 370 11.81 -13.66 -14.61
C LEU A 370 13.14 -14.19 -14.06
N ALA A 371 14.13 -14.39 -14.95
CA ALA A 371 15.51 -14.68 -14.54
C ALA A 371 16.32 -13.39 -14.52
N ALA A 372 16.24 -12.64 -13.42
CA ALA A 372 16.93 -11.35 -13.27
C ALA A 372 17.55 -11.21 -11.87
N GLN A 373 18.71 -10.56 -11.79
CA GLN A 373 19.30 -10.19 -10.50
C GLN A 373 18.50 -9.10 -9.77
N ARG A 374 17.69 -8.31 -10.49
CA ARG A 374 16.89 -7.22 -9.91
C ARG A 374 15.68 -6.88 -10.76
N LEU A 375 14.50 -6.81 -10.14
CA LEU A 375 13.26 -6.31 -10.77
C LEU A 375 13.07 -4.82 -10.46
N VAL A 376 13.00 -3.98 -11.50
CA VAL A 376 12.84 -2.54 -11.40
C VAL A 376 11.88 -1.99 -12.45
N PHE A 377 11.23 -0.88 -12.12
CA PHE A 377 10.30 -0.16 -12.97
C PHE A 377 10.89 1.17 -13.41
N VAL A 378 10.54 1.61 -14.61
CA VAL A 378 10.84 2.95 -15.14
C VAL A 378 9.54 3.53 -15.67
N ASP A 379 9.42 4.86 -15.67
CA ASP A 379 8.27 5.51 -16.29
C ASP A 379 8.20 5.14 -17.78
N SER A 380 7.04 4.67 -18.23
CA SER A 380 6.80 4.34 -19.64
C SER A 380 6.99 5.54 -20.57
N ALA A 381 6.80 6.77 -20.06
CA ALA A 381 7.03 8.00 -20.82
C ALA A 381 8.51 8.41 -20.91
N ALA A 382 9.38 7.82 -20.09
CA ALA A 382 10.82 8.12 -20.05
C ALA A 382 11.64 6.83 -19.86
N PRO A 383 11.78 5.99 -20.90
CA PRO A 383 12.41 4.66 -20.80
C PRO A 383 13.89 4.67 -20.38
N ASN A 384 14.59 5.80 -20.59
CA ASN A 384 15.96 6.02 -20.09
C ASN A 384 16.00 6.70 -18.71
N GLY A 385 14.84 6.85 -18.06
CA GLY A 385 14.70 7.44 -16.75
C GLY A 385 15.38 6.62 -15.65
N THR A 386 15.41 7.18 -14.44
CA THR A 386 16.00 6.50 -13.30
C THR A 386 15.22 5.23 -12.99
N LEU A 387 15.91 4.07 -12.93
CA LEU A 387 15.32 2.78 -12.60
C LEU A 387 14.91 2.72 -11.12
N GLN A 388 13.69 2.28 -10.84
CA GLN A 388 13.08 2.33 -9.51
C GLN A 388 12.66 0.93 -9.05
N PRO A 389 13.19 0.41 -7.93
CA PRO A 389 12.78 -0.90 -7.43
C PRO A 389 11.38 -0.84 -6.80
N MET A 390 10.67 -1.98 -6.79
CA MET A 390 9.38 -2.12 -6.10
C MET A 390 9.52 -1.97 -4.58
N PHE A 391 10.61 -2.53 -4.06
CA PHE A 391 10.98 -2.52 -2.66
C PHE A 391 12.31 -1.78 -2.51
N VAL A 392 12.39 -0.88 -1.54
CA VAL A 392 13.63 -0.18 -1.19
C VAL A 392 14.06 -0.69 0.17
N ALA A 393 15.34 -1.06 0.31
CA ALA A 393 15.92 -1.27 1.63
C ALA A 393 15.96 0.10 2.34
N GLY A 394 15.19 0.25 3.40
CA GLY A 394 15.03 1.50 4.14
C GLY A 394 14.99 1.24 5.63
N SER A 395 15.14 2.28 6.43
CA SER A 395 14.94 2.18 7.86
C SER A 395 13.53 2.62 8.20
N VAL A 396 12.76 1.77 8.89
CA VAL A 396 11.50 2.15 9.53
C VAL A 396 11.75 2.07 11.03
N ASP A 397 11.53 3.19 11.72
CA ASP A 397 11.78 3.31 13.16
C ASP A 397 13.19 2.86 13.60
N GLY A 398 14.20 3.19 12.79
CA GLY A 398 15.61 2.89 13.10
C GLY A 398 16.06 1.47 12.74
N SER A 399 15.16 0.58 12.30
CA SER A 399 15.48 -0.79 11.89
C SER A 399 15.52 -0.93 10.36
N PRO A 400 16.60 -1.49 9.78
CA PRO A 400 16.67 -1.75 8.36
C PRO A 400 15.66 -2.82 7.94
N THR A 401 14.82 -2.51 6.97
CA THR A 401 13.72 -3.34 6.47
C THR A 401 13.44 -3.07 4.99
N PHE A 402 12.55 -3.84 4.39
CA PHE A 402 12.04 -3.59 3.04
C PHE A 402 10.80 -2.68 3.11
N VAL A 403 10.90 -1.51 2.49
CA VAL A 403 9.83 -0.52 2.41
C VAL A 403 9.25 -0.52 1.00
N VAL A 404 7.93 -0.52 0.90
CA VAL A 404 7.22 -0.19 -0.35
C VAL A 404 6.93 1.31 -0.33
N PRO A 405 7.58 2.12 -1.18
CA PRO A 405 7.34 3.56 -1.19
C PRO A 405 5.89 3.88 -1.58
N SER A 406 5.30 4.90 -0.96
CA SER A 406 3.88 5.24 -1.12
C SER A 406 3.46 5.64 -2.54
N ASN A 407 4.41 6.09 -3.37
CA ASN A 407 4.17 6.36 -4.79
C ASN A 407 4.17 5.09 -5.67
N ARG A 408 4.41 3.90 -5.10
CA ARG A 408 4.42 2.60 -5.80
C ARG A 408 3.14 1.78 -5.63
N VAL A 409 2.23 2.20 -4.76
CA VAL A 409 0.93 1.56 -4.54
C VAL A 409 -0.17 2.56 -4.90
N GLY A 410 -0.89 2.31 -5.99
CA GLY A 410 -1.97 3.18 -6.48
C GLY A 410 -3.08 3.37 -5.43
N ASP A 411 -3.49 4.62 -5.23
CA ASP A 411 -4.52 5.12 -4.31
C ASP A 411 -4.69 4.36 -2.98
N LYS A 412 -3.71 4.55 -2.07
CA LYS A 412 -3.80 4.57 -0.57
C LYS A 412 -4.56 3.48 0.17
N THR A 413 -5.11 2.49 -0.51
CA THR A 413 -6.04 1.51 0.06
C THR A 413 -5.52 0.12 -0.27
N PHE A 414 -4.97 -0.55 0.73
CA PHE A 414 -4.73 -1.99 0.63
C PHE A 414 -6.10 -2.68 0.68
N PRO A 415 -6.55 -3.37 -0.38
CA PRO A 415 -7.81 -4.10 -0.33
C PRO A 415 -7.70 -5.15 0.79
N GLY A 416 -8.74 -5.29 1.62
CA GLY A 416 -8.75 -6.12 2.84
C GLY A 416 -8.41 -7.61 2.66
N ARG A 417 -8.20 -8.08 1.42
CA ARG A 417 -7.60 -9.38 1.11
C ARG A 417 -6.09 -9.44 1.40
N VAL A 418 -5.39 -8.30 1.34
CA VAL A 418 -3.95 -8.19 1.57
C VAL A 418 -3.63 -8.09 3.07
N LEU A 419 -4.57 -7.56 3.85
CA LEU A 419 -4.49 -7.50 5.31
C LEU A 419 -5.30 -8.67 5.90
N VAL A 420 -4.64 -9.78 6.19
CA VAL A 420 -5.27 -10.93 6.87
C VAL A 420 -5.51 -10.63 8.34
N ASP A 421 -6.38 -11.42 8.99
CA ASP A 421 -6.63 -11.28 10.42
C ASP A 421 -5.31 -11.37 11.23
N GLY A 422 -5.10 -10.42 12.14
CA GLY A 422 -3.86 -10.28 12.91
C GLY A 422 -2.65 -9.64 12.19
N ALA A 423 -2.72 -9.29 10.90
CA ALA A 423 -1.57 -8.72 10.18
C ALA A 423 -1.19 -7.29 10.62
N VAL A 424 -2.12 -6.54 11.22
CA VAL A 424 -1.89 -5.19 11.73
C VAL A 424 -1.86 -5.23 13.25
N GLU A 425 -0.67 -5.25 13.82
CA GLU A 425 -0.45 -5.15 15.26
C GLU A 425 -0.14 -3.71 15.68
N ALA A 426 -0.21 -3.38 16.97
CA ALA A 426 0.07 -2.03 17.46
C ALA A 426 1.46 -1.52 17.06
N ARG A 427 2.47 -2.41 17.00
CA ARG A 427 3.82 -2.10 16.50
C ARG A 427 3.87 -1.76 15.00
N SER A 428 2.86 -2.16 14.23
CA SER A 428 2.75 -1.94 12.79
C SER A 428 2.04 -0.62 12.45
N ILE A 429 1.65 0.16 13.47
CA ILE A 429 1.01 1.46 13.33
C ILE A 429 1.94 2.49 13.97
N ALA A 430 2.42 3.46 13.19
CA ALA A 430 3.27 4.52 13.72
C ALA A 430 2.52 5.36 14.78
N ALA A 431 3.26 5.92 15.74
CA ALA A 431 2.70 6.83 16.73
C ALA A 431 1.95 7.97 16.02
N ASP A 432 0.76 8.33 16.55
CA ASP A 432 -0.14 9.36 16.03
C ASP A 432 -0.64 9.14 14.57
N ALA A 433 -0.43 7.95 14.01
CA ALA A 433 -0.87 7.66 12.65
C ALA A 433 -2.40 7.56 12.50
N VAL A 434 -3.14 7.27 13.57
CA VAL A 434 -4.62 7.21 13.57
C VAL A 434 -5.17 8.42 14.31
N THR A 435 -5.45 9.48 13.55
CA THR A 435 -6.07 10.72 14.02
C THR A 435 -7.59 10.66 13.87
N THR A 436 -8.33 11.58 14.52
CA THR A 436 -9.80 11.54 14.59
C THR A 436 -10.50 11.65 13.24
N ASP A 437 -9.89 12.31 12.25
CA ASP A 437 -10.36 12.43 10.87
C ASP A 437 -10.21 11.11 10.08
N LYS A 438 -9.32 10.21 10.52
CA LYS A 438 -9.11 8.87 9.92
C LYS A 438 -10.09 7.83 10.44
N LEU A 439 -10.92 8.20 11.43
CA LEU A 439 -11.98 7.36 11.97
C LEU A 439 -13.34 7.90 11.51
N LYS A 440 -14.06 7.10 10.70
CA LYS A 440 -15.44 7.44 10.32
C LYS A 440 -16.30 7.59 11.59
N ALA A 441 -17.15 8.61 11.62
CA ALA A 441 -18.10 8.81 12.72
C ALA A 441 -18.89 7.51 13.00
N GLY A 442 -18.88 7.06 14.26
CA GLY A 442 -19.54 5.82 14.71
C GLY A 442 -18.78 4.52 14.43
N ALA A 443 -17.58 4.55 13.82
CA ALA A 443 -16.79 3.34 13.56
C ALA A 443 -16.32 2.67 14.86
N VAL A 444 -16.03 3.46 15.88
CA VAL A 444 -15.67 3.02 17.23
C VAL A 444 -16.87 3.27 18.16
N THR A 445 -17.48 2.19 18.64
CA THR A 445 -18.64 2.20 19.56
C THR A 445 -18.20 1.88 20.99
N ILE A 446 -19.03 2.14 22.00
CA ILE A 446 -18.71 1.90 23.42
C ILE A 446 -18.32 0.44 23.69
N GLY A 447 -18.96 -0.55 23.04
CA GLY A 447 -18.55 -1.96 23.17
C GLY A 447 -17.21 -2.32 22.52
N LYS A 448 -16.63 -1.41 21.74
CA LYS A 448 -15.28 -1.52 21.14
C LYS A 448 -14.23 -0.72 21.94
N LEU A 449 -14.66 -0.02 22.98
CA LEU A 449 -13.80 0.69 23.93
C LEU A 449 -13.87 -0.06 25.26
N ASP A 450 -12.72 -0.33 25.87
CA ASP A 450 -12.68 -1.00 27.18
C ASP A 450 -13.10 -0.03 28.29
N VAL A 451 -14.41 0.16 28.42
CA VAL A 451 -15.03 0.76 29.60
C VAL A 451 -15.49 -0.39 30.48
N SER A 452 -14.94 -0.50 31.69
CA SER A 452 -15.12 -1.66 32.58
C SER A 452 -16.59 -2.12 32.75
N LEU A 453 -16.97 -3.20 32.06
CA LEU A 453 -18.29 -3.86 32.11
C LEU A 453 -18.29 -4.95 33.20
N GLY A 454 -18.22 -4.55 34.47
CA GLY A 454 -18.32 -5.51 35.58
C GLY A 454 -19.67 -6.23 35.58
N THR A 455 -19.67 -7.55 35.78
CA THR A 455 -20.88 -8.41 35.80
C THR A 455 -21.79 -8.22 37.03
N ASN A 456 -21.31 -7.47 38.03
CA ASN A 456 -22.01 -7.23 39.28
C ASN A 456 -23.17 -6.24 39.07
N LEU A 457 -24.38 -6.67 39.36
CA LEU A 457 -25.63 -5.90 39.21
C LEU A 457 -25.89 -4.93 40.36
N LEU A 458 -25.05 -4.94 41.40
CA LEU A 458 -25.19 -4.08 42.57
C LEU A 458 -24.53 -2.71 42.35
N LYS A 459 -25.26 -1.64 42.64
CA LYS A 459 -24.69 -0.29 42.74
C LYS A 459 -23.85 -0.17 44.02
N SER A 460 -22.75 0.57 43.93
CA SER A 460 -21.86 0.88 45.06
C SER A 460 -21.39 -0.37 45.85
N SER A 461 -20.99 -1.43 45.13
CA SER A 461 -20.52 -2.69 45.71
C SER A 461 -19.10 -2.63 46.31
N THR A 462 -18.40 -1.50 46.16
CA THR A 462 -17.09 -1.25 46.79
C THR A 462 -17.19 -0.46 48.09
N PHE A 463 -18.36 0.13 48.40
CA PHE A 463 -18.59 1.06 49.51
C PHE A 463 -17.72 2.33 49.53
N LEU A 464 -17.02 2.63 48.42
CA LEU A 464 -16.13 3.79 48.30
C LEU A 464 -16.88 5.13 48.45
N ASP A 465 -18.13 5.18 47.97
CA ASP A 465 -19.01 6.35 48.08
C ASP A 465 -19.88 6.31 49.36
N GLY A 466 -19.42 5.60 50.39
CA GLY A 466 -20.18 5.35 51.62
C GLY A 466 -21.30 4.31 51.43
N LEU A 467 -22.37 4.43 52.22
CA LEU A 467 -23.57 3.58 52.09
C LEU A 467 -24.55 4.10 51.03
N SER A 468 -24.11 4.94 50.09
CA SER A 468 -24.95 5.43 48.99
C SER A 468 -25.46 4.27 48.14
N GLY A 469 -26.78 4.21 47.90
CA GLY A 469 -27.42 3.06 47.25
C GLY A 469 -27.71 1.87 48.18
N TRP A 470 -27.46 2.01 49.48
CA TRP A 470 -27.84 1.05 50.52
C TRP A 470 -28.70 1.74 51.58
N THR A 471 -29.77 1.07 52.00
CA THR A 471 -30.71 1.54 53.02
C THR A 471 -30.59 0.70 54.26
N TYR A 472 -30.66 1.34 55.43
CA TYR A 472 -30.53 0.68 56.71
C TYR A 472 -31.89 0.50 57.38
N SER A 473 -32.15 -0.67 57.98
CA SER A 473 -33.30 -0.91 58.83
C SER A 473 -32.88 -1.61 60.14
N ASP A 474 -33.50 -1.18 61.25
CA ASP A 474 -33.21 -1.69 62.59
C ASP A 474 -34.41 -2.45 63.18
N ASN A 475 -34.17 -3.70 63.60
CA ASN A 475 -35.09 -4.49 64.40
C ASN A 475 -34.38 -5.07 65.66
N LEU A 476 -33.11 -4.72 65.92
CA LEU A 476 -32.35 -5.11 67.12
C LEU A 476 -32.27 -4.01 68.19
N GLY A 477 -32.37 -2.74 67.82
CA GLY A 477 -32.36 -1.62 68.75
C GLY A 477 -30.97 -1.24 69.28
N GLY A 478 -30.55 -0.01 69.02
CA GLY A 478 -29.28 0.54 69.50
C GLY A 478 -28.08 0.14 68.63
N ILE A 479 -28.32 -0.01 67.33
CA ILE A 479 -27.30 -0.31 66.33
C ILE A 479 -26.76 0.98 65.72
N THR A 480 -25.45 1.05 65.52
CA THR A 480 -24.80 2.12 64.75
C THR A 480 -24.25 1.53 63.46
N THR A 481 -24.58 2.14 62.32
CA THR A 481 -24.08 1.73 61.00
C THR A 481 -23.19 2.78 60.38
N SER A 482 -22.07 2.36 59.81
CA SER A 482 -21.13 3.23 59.12
C SER A 482 -20.27 2.44 58.14
N VAL A 483 -19.51 3.13 57.30
CA VAL A 483 -18.41 2.52 56.54
C VAL A 483 -17.15 2.60 57.38
N ASN A 484 -16.43 1.49 57.51
CA ASN A 484 -15.18 1.36 58.25
C ASN A 484 -15.28 1.76 59.74
N GLY A 485 -16.42 1.52 60.40
CA GLY A 485 -16.71 2.00 61.75
C GLY A 485 -15.77 1.54 62.86
N ALA A 486 -15.06 0.42 62.68
CA ALA A 486 -14.07 -0.09 63.62
C ALA A 486 -12.62 0.38 63.32
N GLY A 487 -12.41 1.19 62.28
CA GLY A 487 -11.10 1.69 61.86
C GLY A 487 -10.42 0.89 60.73
N ALA A 488 -9.27 1.37 60.26
CA ALA A 488 -8.61 0.89 59.04
C ALA A 488 -8.07 -0.55 59.10
N THR A 489 -7.88 -1.12 60.29
CA THR A 489 -7.41 -2.51 60.47
C THR A 489 -8.50 -3.55 60.25
N TRP A 490 -9.77 -3.13 60.17
CA TRP A 490 -10.95 -3.99 60.06
C TRP A 490 -11.58 -3.97 58.65
N LYS A 491 -10.81 -3.56 57.64
CA LYS A 491 -11.20 -3.61 56.23
C LYS A 491 -10.03 -4.11 55.38
N PRO A 492 -10.28 -4.79 54.24
CA PRO A 492 -9.21 -5.18 53.34
C PRO A 492 -8.46 -3.98 52.75
N GLU A 493 -7.19 -4.18 52.39
CA GLU A 493 -6.40 -3.15 51.69
C GLU A 493 -7.08 -2.76 50.36
N ALA A 494 -7.15 -1.46 50.09
CA ALA A 494 -7.82 -0.88 48.91
C ALA A 494 -9.33 -1.14 48.76
N MET A 495 -10.02 -1.61 49.81
CA MET A 495 -11.48 -1.75 49.85
C MET A 495 -12.08 -1.09 51.10
N ASP A 496 -13.38 -0.80 51.05
CA ASP A 496 -14.14 -0.34 52.20
C ASP A 496 -15.14 -1.42 52.66
N ALA A 497 -15.50 -1.37 53.93
CA ALA A 497 -16.40 -2.33 54.55
C ALA A 497 -17.56 -1.60 55.25
N ALA A 498 -18.78 -1.98 54.92
CA ALA A 498 -19.95 -1.61 55.70
C ALA A 498 -19.87 -2.28 57.08
N SER A 499 -20.25 -1.54 58.11
CA SER A 499 -20.17 -2.02 59.50
C SER A 499 -21.46 -1.75 60.26
N MET A 500 -21.83 -2.69 61.14
CA MET A 500 -22.93 -2.56 62.09
C MET A 500 -22.43 -2.92 63.48
N PHE A 501 -22.51 -1.96 64.40
CA PHE A 501 -22.12 -2.12 65.80
C PHE A 501 -23.34 -2.21 66.71
N GLN A 502 -23.32 -3.14 67.65
CA GLN A 502 -24.24 -3.20 68.77
C GLN A 502 -23.47 -3.07 70.08
N GLY A 503 -23.69 -1.99 70.85
CA GLY A 503 -23.05 -1.76 72.15
C GLY A 503 -23.87 -2.26 73.36
N ASN A 504 -24.82 -3.16 73.14
CA ASN A 504 -25.72 -3.69 74.17
C ASN A 504 -26.03 -5.19 73.93
N GLN A 505 -26.77 -5.80 74.87
CA GLN A 505 -27.23 -7.20 74.81
C GLN A 505 -28.73 -7.33 74.52
N ASN A 506 -29.34 -6.34 73.87
CA ASN A 506 -30.76 -6.39 73.54
C ASN A 506 -31.05 -7.63 72.69
N TYR A 507 -32.11 -8.35 73.05
CA TYR A 507 -32.59 -9.55 72.35
C TYR A 507 -31.56 -10.69 72.27
N ASN A 508 -30.60 -10.74 73.19
CA ASN A 508 -29.68 -11.85 73.34
C ASN A 508 -30.42 -13.21 73.43
N GLY A 509 -29.91 -14.22 72.71
CA GLY A 509 -30.50 -15.56 72.63
C GLY A 509 -31.62 -15.72 71.59
N GLN A 510 -32.06 -14.64 70.94
CA GLN A 510 -33.04 -14.69 69.86
C GLN A 510 -32.37 -15.04 68.52
N ASP A 511 -33.11 -15.74 67.65
CA ASP A 511 -32.62 -16.15 66.33
C ASP A 511 -32.60 -14.97 65.32
N ILE A 512 -31.63 -14.99 64.40
CA ILE A 512 -31.43 -13.97 63.36
C ILE A 512 -32.61 -13.83 62.39
N ALA A 513 -33.49 -14.84 62.27
CA ALA A 513 -34.72 -14.72 61.50
C ALA A 513 -35.78 -13.86 62.21
N SER A 514 -35.73 -13.77 63.54
CA SER A 514 -36.74 -13.10 64.38
C SER A 514 -36.36 -11.69 64.81
N ARG A 515 -35.06 -11.44 65.03
CA ARG A 515 -34.51 -10.17 65.49
C ARG A 515 -33.21 -9.88 64.75
N PHE A 516 -33.18 -8.79 63.99
CA PHE A 516 -32.06 -8.47 63.11
C PHE A 516 -31.93 -6.98 62.78
N SER A 517 -30.80 -6.57 62.24
CA SER A 517 -30.68 -5.29 61.55
C SER A 517 -29.99 -5.52 60.22
N GLU A 518 -30.34 -4.75 59.20
CA GLU A 518 -29.93 -5.07 57.84
C GLU A 518 -29.59 -3.84 56.99
N LEU A 519 -28.67 -4.06 56.06
CA LEU A 519 -28.38 -3.16 54.96
C LEU A 519 -29.01 -3.76 53.69
N THR A 520 -29.85 -2.98 53.04
CA THR A 520 -30.62 -3.36 51.85
C THR A 520 -30.13 -2.57 50.66
N SER A 521 -29.67 -3.24 49.61
CA SER A 521 -29.27 -2.58 48.37
C SER A 521 -30.45 -1.89 47.69
N ALA A 522 -30.17 -0.90 46.85
CA ALA A 522 -31.14 -0.41 45.87
C ALA A 522 -31.64 -1.57 44.99
N ASN A 523 -32.88 -1.46 44.52
CA ASN A 523 -33.45 -2.44 43.59
C ASN A 523 -32.67 -2.41 42.27
N PHE A 524 -32.34 -3.59 41.76
CA PHE A 524 -31.77 -3.79 40.42
C PHE A 524 -32.72 -4.64 39.58
N PRO A 525 -32.81 -4.40 38.26
CA PRO A 525 -33.74 -5.11 37.40
C PRO A 525 -33.37 -6.59 37.27
N VAL A 526 -34.38 -7.45 37.23
CA VAL A 526 -34.24 -8.90 37.01
C VAL A 526 -35.29 -9.38 36.02
N ILE A 527 -35.05 -10.55 35.42
CA ILE A 527 -35.98 -11.22 34.51
C ILE A 527 -36.60 -12.39 35.27
N GLY A 528 -37.93 -12.45 35.33
CA GLY A 528 -38.66 -13.57 35.91
C GLY A 528 -38.32 -14.89 35.20
N GLY A 529 -38.02 -15.93 35.96
CA GLY A 529 -37.57 -17.23 35.46
C GLY A 529 -36.04 -17.39 35.35
N GLU A 530 -35.27 -16.30 35.37
CA GLU A 530 -33.80 -16.37 35.32
C GLU A 530 -33.18 -16.72 36.68
N ARG A 531 -32.03 -17.37 36.66
CA ARG A 531 -31.28 -17.76 37.86
C ARG A 531 -30.23 -16.71 38.19
N TYR A 532 -30.14 -16.33 39.46
CA TYR A 532 -29.20 -15.34 39.97
C TYR A 532 -28.32 -15.95 41.06
N GLU A 533 -27.08 -15.47 41.14
CA GLU A 533 -26.18 -15.71 42.26
C GLU A 533 -26.03 -14.45 43.11
N PHE A 534 -25.79 -14.63 44.39
CA PHE A 534 -25.48 -13.53 45.29
C PHE A 534 -24.40 -13.95 46.28
N SER A 535 -23.51 -13.02 46.64
CA SER A 535 -22.48 -13.27 47.65
C SER A 535 -22.00 -11.99 48.34
N CYS A 536 -21.39 -12.13 49.51
CA CYS A 536 -20.74 -11.04 50.23
C CYS A 536 -19.68 -11.61 51.18
N TYR A 537 -18.55 -10.93 51.31
CA TYR A 537 -17.54 -11.27 52.30
C TYR A 537 -17.91 -10.62 53.63
N THR A 538 -18.03 -11.44 54.67
CA THR A 538 -18.49 -11.01 56.00
C THR A 538 -17.47 -11.34 57.09
N GLY A 539 -17.31 -10.42 58.03
CA GLY A 539 -16.60 -10.61 59.29
C GLY A 539 -17.57 -10.37 60.45
N LEU A 540 -17.66 -11.32 61.39
CA LEU A 540 -18.59 -11.23 62.52
C LEU A 540 -17.83 -11.35 63.83
N HIS A 541 -18.15 -10.48 64.79
CA HIS A 541 -17.65 -10.57 66.17
C HIS A 541 -18.84 -10.76 67.08
N ARG A 542 -18.86 -11.87 67.82
CA ARG A 542 -19.83 -12.09 68.92
C ARG A 542 -21.29 -11.95 68.48
N ALA A 543 -21.57 -12.24 67.21
CA ALA A 543 -22.89 -12.20 66.57
C ALA A 543 -22.92 -13.18 65.38
N VAL A 544 -24.12 -13.39 64.85
CA VAL A 544 -24.36 -14.16 63.62
C VAL A 544 -24.70 -13.21 62.48
N GLY A 545 -24.24 -13.49 61.26
CA GLY A 545 -24.58 -12.75 60.06
C GLY A 545 -25.03 -13.65 58.91
N ARG A 546 -25.92 -13.11 58.07
CA ARG A 546 -26.55 -13.78 56.91
C ARG A 546 -26.69 -12.80 55.75
N ILE A 547 -26.73 -13.30 54.52
CA ILE A 547 -27.18 -12.52 53.36
C ILE A 547 -28.41 -13.14 52.70
N LEU A 548 -29.23 -12.30 52.07
CA LEU A 548 -30.46 -12.73 51.41
C LEU A 548 -30.66 -12.01 50.09
N LEU A 549 -31.12 -12.73 49.08
CA LEU A 549 -31.63 -12.14 47.84
C LEU A 549 -33.16 -12.13 47.88
N VAL A 550 -33.74 -10.94 47.77
CA VAL A 550 -35.20 -10.74 47.77
C VAL A 550 -35.63 -10.28 46.39
N PHE A 551 -36.48 -11.07 45.74
CA PHE A 551 -37.15 -10.70 44.49
C PHE A 551 -38.43 -9.92 44.81
N VAL A 552 -38.66 -8.83 44.08
CA VAL A 552 -39.83 -7.97 44.24
C VAL A 552 -40.57 -7.78 42.91
N ASP A 553 -41.89 -7.69 42.99
CA ASP A 553 -42.74 -7.38 41.83
C ASP A 553 -42.65 -5.90 41.43
N ALA A 554 -43.34 -5.53 40.34
CA ALA A 554 -43.40 -4.14 39.86
C ALA A 554 -44.10 -3.17 40.84
N ALA A 555 -44.88 -3.69 41.80
CA ALA A 555 -45.55 -2.90 42.84
C ALA A 555 -44.68 -2.75 44.11
N GLY A 556 -43.50 -3.39 44.16
CA GLY A 556 -42.56 -3.33 45.28
C GLY A 556 -42.77 -4.40 46.36
N ASN A 557 -43.67 -5.36 46.16
CA ASN A 557 -43.90 -6.46 47.11
C ASN A 557 -42.88 -7.58 46.92
N ALA A 558 -42.43 -8.19 48.01
CA ALA A 558 -41.55 -9.35 47.94
C ALA A 558 -42.30 -10.59 47.41
N VAL A 559 -41.80 -11.17 46.31
CA VAL A 559 -42.36 -12.36 45.63
C VAL A 559 -41.48 -13.60 45.76
N GLY A 560 -40.25 -13.46 46.26
CA GLY A 560 -39.37 -14.58 46.56
C GLY A 560 -38.20 -14.16 47.45
N VAL A 561 -37.75 -15.05 48.34
CA VAL A 561 -36.64 -14.80 49.28
C VAL A 561 -35.72 -16.02 49.31
N PHE A 562 -34.43 -15.81 49.07
CA PHE A 562 -33.41 -16.85 49.12
C PHE A 562 -32.31 -16.45 50.11
N ASN A 563 -32.03 -17.32 51.08
CA ASN A 563 -30.96 -17.13 52.06
C ASN A 563 -29.61 -17.62 51.51
N SER A 564 -28.51 -17.14 52.07
CA SER A 564 -27.21 -17.79 51.87
C SER A 564 -27.26 -19.25 52.32
N VAL A 565 -26.43 -20.08 51.69
CA VAL A 565 -26.33 -21.53 51.98
C VAL A 565 -25.95 -21.79 53.44
N GLU A 566 -25.26 -20.83 54.06
CA GLU A 566 -24.78 -20.89 55.42
C GLU A 566 -24.72 -19.49 56.05
N ASP A 567 -24.57 -19.45 57.36
CA ASP A 567 -24.38 -18.22 58.15
C ASP A 567 -22.91 -18.07 58.58
N ASN A 568 -22.52 -16.83 58.91
CA ASN A 568 -21.28 -16.58 59.64
C ASN A 568 -21.60 -16.35 61.12
N ALA A 569 -21.52 -17.40 61.93
CA ALA A 569 -21.68 -17.35 63.38
C ALA A 569 -20.35 -17.00 64.09
N ALA A 570 -19.74 -15.87 63.72
CA ALA A 570 -18.41 -15.45 64.16
C ALA A 570 -17.28 -16.47 63.83
N ALA A 571 -17.44 -17.24 62.76
CA ALA A 571 -16.42 -18.18 62.27
C ALA A 571 -15.24 -17.48 61.58
N ALA A 572 -15.47 -16.26 61.08
CA ALA A 572 -14.46 -15.39 60.49
C ALA A 572 -14.69 -13.97 60.99
N THR A 573 -13.65 -13.33 61.51
CA THR A 573 -13.73 -12.05 62.22
C THR A 573 -13.50 -10.82 61.32
N GLY A 574 -13.11 -11.02 60.06
CA GLY A 574 -12.68 -9.94 59.17
C GLY A 574 -11.27 -9.44 59.49
N GLY A 575 -10.91 -8.26 58.99
CA GLY A 575 -9.58 -7.65 59.13
C GLY A 575 -8.98 -7.20 57.79
N ALA A 576 -7.68 -6.87 57.80
CA ALA A 576 -6.94 -6.41 56.62
C ALA A 576 -6.73 -7.46 55.53
N LEU A 577 -6.67 -8.75 55.89
CA LEU A 577 -6.50 -9.86 54.95
C LEU A 577 -7.86 -10.44 54.56
N LEU A 578 -8.17 -10.53 53.25
CA LEU A 578 -9.43 -11.08 52.76
C LEU A 578 -9.65 -12.56 53.16
N SER A 579 -8.56 -13.32 53.40
CA SER A 579 -8.62 -14.69 53.90
C SER A 579 -9.28 -14.81 55.28
N ASN A 580 -9.32 -13.72 56.07
CA ASN A 580 -9.95 -13.67 57.39
C ASN A 580 -11.46 -13.38 57.31
N TRP A 581 -12.01 -13.30 56.10
CA TRP A 581 -13.43 -13.04 55.83
C TRP A 581 -14.10 -14.31 55.32
N LYS A 582 -15.35 -14.53 55.73
CA LYS A 582 -16.17 -15.63 55.20
C LYS A 582 -17.04 -15.11 54.05
N ARG A 583 -16.86 -15.66 52.85
CA ARG A 583 -17.75 -15.38 51.72
C ARG A 583 -19.06 -16.14 51.87
N LEU A 584 -20.11 -15.45 52.29
CA LEU A 584 -21.47 -15.98 52.22
C LEU A 584 -21.95 -15.92 50.78
N TYR A 585 -22.68 -16.93 50.32
CA TYR A 585 -23.24 -16.96 48.98
C TYR A 585 -24.52 -17.79 48.91
N GLY A 586 -25.27 -17.62 47.82
CA GLY A 586 -26.46 -18.41 47.50
C GLY A 586 -26.88 -18.25 46.03
N PHE A 587 -27.86 -19.06 45.64
CA PHE A 587 -28.47 -19.02 44.31
C PHE A 587 -30.00 -18.97 44.44
N GLY A 588 -30.66 -18.20 43.59
CA GLY A 588 -32.12 -18.10 43.56
C GLY A 588 -32.64 -17.93 42.14
N VAL A 589 -33.72 -18.62 41.79
CA VAL A 589 -34.45 -18.40 40.54
C VAL A 589 -35.50 -17.33 40.79
N ALA A 590 -35.48 -16.28 39.98
CA ALA A 590 -36.46 -15.21 40.05
C ALA A 590 -37.86 -15.79 39.77
N PRO A 591 -38.85 -15.61 40.66
CA PRO A 591 -40.23 -15.97 40.33
C PRO A 591 -40.71 -15.21 39.08
N THR A 592 -41.65 -15.77 38.31
CA THR A 592 -42.13 -15.15 37.06
C THR A 592 -42.66 -13.73 37.25
N ALA A 593 -43.21 -13.42 38.43
CA ALA A 593 -43.72 -12.09 38.78
C ALA A 593 -42.63 -11.07 39.19
N ALA A 594 -41.36 -11.48 39.30
CA ALA A 594 -40.28 -10.61 39.73
C ALA A 594 -39.88 -9.61 38.63
N ALA A 595 -39.86 -8.32 38.99
CA ALA A 595 -39.42 -7.23 38.12
C ALA A 595 -38.07 -6.66 38.56
N SER A 596 -37.76 -6.73 39.86
CA SER A 596 -36.46 -6.35 40.40
C SER A 596 -36.06 -7.24 41.58
N ALA A 597 -34.81 -7.12 42.03
CA ALA A 597 -34.35 -7.76 43.24
C ALA A 597 -33.46 -6.81 44.05
N ARG A 598 -33.20 -7.19 45.30
CA ARG A 598 -32.32 -6.47 46.23
C ARG A 598 -31.56 -7.45 47.11
N LEU A 599 -30.31 -7.13 47.40
CA LEU A 599 -29.46 -7.88 48.31
C LEU A 599 -29.55 -7.29 49.72
N LEU A 600 -29.78 -8.15 50.70
CA LEU A 600 -29.82 -7.80 52.11
C LEU A 600 -28.61 -8.42 52.81
N ILE A 601 -27.95 -7.63 53.65
CA ILE A 601 -26.89 -8.07 54.55
C ILE A 601 -27.43 -7.90 55.96
N ARG A 602 -27.52 -9.00 56.72
CA ARG A 602 -28.24 -9.07 57.97
C ARG A 602 -27.33 -9.45 59.14
N LYS A 603 -27.46 -8.73 60.25
CA LYS A 603 -26.82 -9.01 61.54
C LYS A 603 -27.87 -9.48 62.56
N GLY A 604 -27.55 -10.51 63.36
CA GLY A 604 -28.32 -10.95 64.52
C GLY A 604 -27.88 -10.30 65.85
N PRO A 605 -28.54 -10.61 66.98
CA PRO A 605 -28.24 -10.00 68.28
C PRO A 605 -26.83 -10.36 68.78
N THR A 606 -26.29 -9.53 69.70
CA THR A 606 -25.08 -9.84 70.47
C THR A 606 -25.25 -11.17 71.21
N GLN A 607 -24.25 -12.05 71.11
CA GLN A 607 -24.22 -13.36 71.78
C GLN A 607 -24.21 -13.23 73.31
N ALA A 608 -24.67 -14.28 73.99
CA ALA A 608 -24.77 -14.28 75.44
C ALA A 608 -23.41 -14.14 76.13
N GLY A 609 -23.38 -13.28 77.17
CA GLY A 609 -22.17 -13.02 77.95
C GLY A 609 -21.19 -12.03 77.32
N GLN A 610 -21.58 -11.36 76.23
CA GLN A 610 -20.74 -10.39 75.51
C GLN A 610 -21.28 -8.97 75.67
N SER A 611 -20.40 -7.97 75.78
CA SER A 611 -20.80 -6.57 75.96
C SER A 611 -21.14 -5.87 74.65
N ASP A 612 -20.61 -6.36 73.54
CA ASP A 612 -20.77 -5.76 72.22
C ASP A 612 -20.68 -6.81 71.09
N SER A 613 -21.12 -6.42 69.90
CA SER A 613 -20.94 -7.22 68.68
C SER A 613 -20.82 -6.38 67.42
N TRP A 614 -20.16 -6.95 66.42
CA TRP A 614 -19.91 -6.29 65.13
C TRP A 614 -20.27 -7.19 63.95
N LEU A 615 -20.79 -6.57 62.90
CA LEU A 615 -20.79 -7.11 61.55
C LEU A 615 -19.98 -6.19 60.66
N PHE A 616 -19.10 -6.79 59.86
CA PHE A 616 -18.39 -6.17 58.77
C PHE A 616 -18.78 -6.88 57.47
N ALA A 617 -19.04 -6.11 56.41
CA ALA A 617 -19.38 -6.64 55.11
C ALA A 617 -18.65 -5.87 54.01
N THR A 618 -18.04 -6.60 53.08
CA THR A 618 -17.33 -6.03 51.93
C THR A 618 -17.58 -6.89 50.69
N MET A 619 -17.30 -6.32 49.52
CA MET A 619 -17.42 -6.99 48.23
C MET A 619 -18.76 -7.74 48.04
N PRO A 620 -19.94 -7.10 48.27
CA PRO A 620 -21.22 -7.68 47.87
C PRO A 620 -21.29 -7.85 46.34
N PHE A 621 -21.97 -8.90 45.90
CA PHE A 621 -22.05 -9.29 44.50
C PHE A 621 -23.38 -9.93 44.17
N VAL A 622 -23.98 -9.54 43.04
CA VAL A 622 -25.10 -10.25 42.42
C VAL A 622 -24.84 -10.31 40.91
N ALA A 623 -25.07 -11.48 40.29
CA ALA A 623 -24.96 -11.65 38.85
C ALA A 623 -25.96 -12.71 38.35
N VAL A 624 -26.14 -12.81 37.04
CA VAL A 624 -26.88 -13.93 36.42
C VAL A 624 -26.04 -15.20 36.56
N ALA A 625 -26.66 -16.26 37.08
CA ALA A 625 -26.00 -17.53 37.32
C ALA A 625 -26.32 -18.52 36.20
N GLY A 626 -25.34 -19.36 35.86
CA GLY A 626 -25.57 -20.47 34.94
C GLY A 626 -26.62 -21.47 35.50
N PRO A 627 -27.36 -22.20 34.65
CA PRO A 627 -28.42 -23.12 35.08
C PRO A 627 -27.98 -24.14 36.13
N ASN A 628 -26.73 -24.62 36.05
CA ASN A 628 -26.17 -25.66 36.92
C ASN A 628 -25.01 -25.18 37.81
N GLN A 629 -24.81 -23.87 37.94
CA GLN A 629 -23.72 -23.31 38.76
C GLN A 629 -23.91 -23.64 40.25
N THR A 630 -22.86 -24.18 40.88
CA THR A 630 -22.87 -24.55 42.32
C THR A 630 -21.84 -23.78 43.15
N ARG A 631 -20.95 -23.03 42.50
CA ARG A 631 -19.91 -22.21 43.13
C ARG A 631 -20.08 -20.76 42.71
N PRO A 632 -19.92 -19.79 43.64
CA PRO A 632 -20.09 -18.39 43.31
C PRO A 632 -18.96 -17.94 42.35
N SER A 633 -19.30 -17.11 41.38
CA SER A 633 -18.34 -16.54 40.43
C SER A 633 -17.29 -15.69 41.16
N PRO A 634 -16.11 -15.45 40.57
CA PRO A 634 -15.19 -14.44 41.06
C PRO A 634 -15.90 -13.09 41.23
N TRP A 635 -15.59 -12.36 42.31
CA TRP A 635 -16.17 -11.05 42.51
C TRP A 635 -15.65 -10.07 41.45
N THR A 636 -16.55 -9.26 40.89
CA THR A 636 -16.20 -8.09 40.06
C THR A 636 -16.84 -6.83 40.63
N THR A 637 -16.25 -5.68 40.30
CA THR A 637 -16.89 -4.37 40.51
C THR A 637 -18.20 -4.26 39.70
N SER A 638 -19.02 -3.28 40.05
CA SER A 638 -20.20 -2.90 39.26
C SER A 638 -19.80 -2.39 37.88
N GLY A 639 -20.44 -2.86 36.82
CA GLY A 639 -20.38 -2.23 35.48
C GLY A 639 -21.29 -1.02 35.34
N LEU A 640 -22.14 -0.76 36.33
CA LEU A 640 -23.04 0.39 36.38
C LEU A 640 -22.31 1.55 37.07
N GLY A 641 -21.82 2.53 36.31
CA GLY A 641 -21.14 3.71 36.86
C GLY A 641 -20.74 4.76 35.84
N THR A 642 -19.99 4.38 34.79
CA THR A 642 -19.47 5.34 33.80
C THR A 642 -20.09 5.12 32.42
N THR A 643 -20.93 6.05 31.96
CA THR A 643 -21.54 6.02 30.62
C THR A 643 -21.05 7.20 29.78
N ILE A 644 -20.54 6.93 28.58
CA ILE A 644 -20.18 7.95 27.59
C ILE A 644 -21.33 8.01 26.56
N THR A 645 -22.02 9.13 26.48
CA THR A 645 -23.11 9.37 25.52
C THR A 645 -22.81 10.63 24.70
N PRO A 646 -23.51 10.87 23.59
CA PRO A 646 -23.43 12.15 22.88
C PRO A 646 -23.77 13.37 23.76
N ALA A 647 -24.49 13.17 24.87
CA ALA A 647 -24.81 14.20 25.85
C ALA A 647 -23.71 14.42 26.91
N GLY A 648 -22.67 13.57 26.96
CA GLY A 648 -21.53 13.71 27.86
C GLY A 648 -21.10 12.42 28.57
N ILE A 649 -20.21 12.57 29.54
CA ILE A 649 -19.70 11.50 30.40
C ILE A 649 -20.43 11.58 31.75
N THR A 650 -21.15 10.52 32.13
CA THR A 650 -21.68 10.35 33.48
C THR A 650 -20.77 9.37 34.21
N THR A 651 -20.20 9.75 35.36
CA THR A 651 -19.32 8.92 36.20
C THR A 651 -19.53 9.28 37.67
N PRO A 652 -19.37 8.36 38.64
CA PRO A 652 -19.52 8.67 40.07
C PRO A 652 -18.45 9.62 40.60
N SER A 653 -17.24 9.62 40.02
CA SER A 653 -16.16 10.53 40.40
C SER A 653 -15.20 10.87 39.25
N LEU A 654 -14.56 12.05 39.33
CA LEU A 654 -13.49 12.57 38.46
C LEU A 654 -12.40 13.23 39.32
N SER A 655 -11.59 12.42 40.01
CA SER A 655 -10.69 12.89 41.08
C SER A 655 -9.40 13.59 40.60
N ALA A 656 -9.03 13.45 39.32
CA ALA A 656 -7.73 13.91 38.80
C ALA A 656 -7.83 14.94 37.65
N LEU A 657 -9.00 15.55 37.44
CA LEU A 657 -9.23 16.39 36.26
C LEU A 657 -8.81 17.86 36.49
N SER A 658 -7.82 18.32 35.72
CA SER A 658 -7.52 19.74 35.50
C SER A 658 -8.31 20.22 34.28
N ALA A 659 -9.55 20.68 34.46
CA ALA A 659 -10.40 21.12 33.35
C ALA A 659 -10.55 22.65 33.27
N ASN A 660 -10.53 23.17 32.04
CA ASN A 660 -11.06 24.49 31.70
C ASN A 660 -12.57 24.36 31.48
N ILE A 661 -13.37 24.60 32.53
CA ILE A 661 -14.83 24.45 32.49
C ILE A 661 -15.45 25.80 32.13
N GLY A 662 -16.21 25.85 31.02
CA GLY A 662 -16.91 27.07 30.61
C GLY A 662 -18.06 27.45 31.55
N THR A 663 -19.03 26.55 31.71
CA THR A 663 -20.16 26.71 32.64
C THR A 663 -20.20 25.51 33.58
N ALA A 664 -20.17 25.77 34.90
CA ALA A 664 -20.27 24.74 35.93
C ALA A 664 -21.63 24.84 36.65
N THR A 665 -22.51 23.85 36.45
CA THR A 665 -23.74 23.68 37.23
C THR A 665 -23.48 22.61 38.29
N ALA A 666 -23.17 23.05 39.50
CA ALA A 666 -22.87 22.18 40.63
C ALA A 666 -23.69 22.62 41.86
N GLY A 667 -23.90 21.73 42.83
CA GLY A 667 -24.44 22.14 44.13
C GLY A 667 -23.39 22.90 44.96
N ARG A 668 -22.16 22.39 44.96
CA ARG A 668 -21.00 23.01 45.62
C ARG A 668 -19.72 22.74 44.82
N LEU A 669 -18.88 23.75 44.68
CA LEU A 669 -17.51 23.63 44.18
C LEU A 669 -16.56 23.80 45.37
N GLN A 670 -15.68 22.84 45.65
CA GLN A 670 -14.80 22.92 46.82
C GLN A 670 -13.42 22.33 46.54
N ASN A 671 -12.41 22.81 47.25
CA ASN A 671 -11.10 22.16 47.27
C ASN A 671 -11.15 20.82 48.04
N ALA A 672 -10.15 19.96 47.81
CA ALA A 672 -10.10 18.63 48.42
C ALA A 672 -10.12 18.65 49.96
N ALA A 673 -9.56 19.69 50.57
CA ALA A 673 -9.54 19.86 52.02
C ALA A 673 -10.86 20.42 52.60
N ASN A 674 -11.84 20.76 51.75
CA ASN A 674 -13.09 21.42 52.14
C ASN A 674 -12.86 22.65 53.02
N THR A 675 -11.88 23.46 52.66
CA THR A 675 -11.54 24.73 53.34
C THR A 675 -11.92 25.94 52.49
N THR A 676 -12.03 25.78 51.17
CA THR A 676 -12.54 26.79 50.25
C THR A 676 -13.64 26.18 49.40
N TRP A 677 -14.82 26.79 49.40
CA TRP A 677 -15.95 26.33 48.62
C TRP A 677 -16.85 27.47 48.14
N ILE A 678 -17.59 27.19 47.08
CA ILE A 678 -18.65 27.99 46.51
C ILE A 678 -19.93 27.15 46.56
N ASP A 679 -20.89 27.53 47.39
CA ASP A 679 -22.23 26.94 47.38
C ASP A 679 -23.08 27.64 46.31
N LEU A 680 -23.70 26.86 45.42
CA LEU A 680 -24.48 27.34 44.27
C LEU A 680 -25.96 26.90 44.39
N SER A 681 -26.39 26.47 45.58
CA SER A 681 -27.80 26.19 45.86
C SER A 681 -28.65 27.46 45.67
N ALA A 682 -29.91 27.27 45.25
CA ALA A 682 -30.71 28.20 44.45
C ALA A 682 -31.06 29.59 45.04
N SER A 683 -30.38 30.09 46.08
CA SER A 683 -30.64 31.44 46.62
C SER A 683 -29.46 32.11 47.36
N SER A 684 -28.25 31.53 47.43
CA SER A 684 -27.11 32.22 48.03
C SER A 684 -25.76 31.75 47.48
N LEU A 685 -24.90 32.70 47.11
CA LEU A 685 -23.50 32.46 46.77
C LEU A 685 -22.67 32.64 48.05
N SER A 686 -22.20 31.54 48.65
CA SER A 686 -21.36 31.57 49.86
C SER A 686 -19.93 31.15 49.52
N PHE A 687 -18.97 32.01 49.87
CA PHE A 687 -17.54 31.69 49.83
C PHE A 687 -17.08 31.43 51.27
N GLY A 688 -16.71 30.18 51.58
CA GLY A 688 -16.35 29.65 52.90
C GLY A 688 -16.30 30.65 54.07
N GLY A 689 -17.33 30.66 54.94
CA GLY A 689 -17.37 31.26 56.28
C GLY A 689 -17.25 32.79 56.41
N ASP A 690 -16.40 33.42 55.62
CA ASP A 690 -16.01 34.83 55.75
C ASP A 690 -16.74 35.75 54.76
N LEU A 691 -17.42 35.22 53.73
CA LEU A 691 -18.32 35.98 52.85
C LEU A 691 -19.69 35.30 52.68
N THR A 692 -20.76 36.05 52.96
CA THR A 692 -22.15 35.62 52.80
C THR A 692 -22.92 36.65 51.97
N TYR A 693 -23.48 36.26 50.83
CA TYR A 693 -24.39 37.11 50.06
C TYR A 693 -25.85 36.82 50.42
N ASP A 694 -26.58 37.87 50.82
CA ASP A 694 -28.03 37.84 51.08
C ASP A 694 -28.74 38.72 50.03
N PRO A 695 -29.71 38.21 49.25
CA PRO A 695 -30.41 39.02 48.25
C PRO A 695 -31.14 40.25 48.82
N ALA A 696 -31.53 40.24 50.09
CA ALA A 696 -32.21 41.37 50.74
C ALA A 696 -31.23 42.40 51.32
N ASN A 697 -30.02 41.98 51.70
CA ASN A 697 -29.08 42.79 52.50
C ASN A 697 -27.69 42.93 51.86
N GLY A 698 -27.49 42.41 50.65
CA GLY A 698 -26.23 42.49 49.91
C GLY A 698 -25.13 41.55 50.42
N LEU A 699 -23.88 41.81 49.99
CA LEU A 699 -22.70 41.02 50.34
C LEU A 699 -22.17 41.40 51.74
N ARG A 700 -22.14 40.43 52.66
CA ARG A 700 -21.53 40.56 53.98
C ARG A 700 -20.14 39.90 53.99
N VAL A 701 -19.14 40.63 54.46
CA VAL A 701 -17.77 40.13 54.67
C VAL A 701 -17.50 40.09 56.18
N ASN A 702 -17.41 38.89 56.77
CA ASN A 702 -17.25 38.69 58.21
C ASN A 702 -15.82 38.97 58.69
N LYS A 703 -14.81 38.81 57.83
CA LYS A 703 -13.40 39.18 58.09
C LYS A 703 -12.77 39.78 56.83
N LEU A 704 -12.40 41.06 56.88
CA LEU A 704 -11.66 41.75 55.82
C LEU A 704 -10.33 42.27 56.38
N ALA A 705 -9.21 41.72 55.92
CA ALA A 705 -7.87 42.23 56.23
C ALA A 705 -7.34 43.01 55.02
N VAL A 706 -7.18 44.33 55.18
CA VAL A 706 -6.57 45.20 54.17
C VAL A 706 -5.13 45.45 54.58
N ILE A 707 -4.17 45.02 53.75
CA ILE A 707 -2.74 45.04 54.11
C ILE A 707 -2.05 46.34 53.63
N ASP A 708 -2.64 47.06 52.68
CA ASP A 708 -2.05 48.30 52.14
C ASP A 708 -3.11 49.41 52.01
N THR A 709 -3.55 49.80 50.81
CA THR A 709 -4.59 50.82 50.62
C THR A 709 -5.89 50.23 50.05
N ALA A 710 -7.03 50.46 50.71
CA ALA A 710 -8.36 50.12 50.16
C ALA A 710 -9.00 51.35 49.49
N GLN A 711 -9.33 51.26 48.20
CA GLN A 711 -10.15 52.25 47.50
C GLN A 711 -11.61 51.77 47.48
N ILE A 712 -12.48 52.45 48.22
CA ILE A 712 -13.93 52.21 48.23
C ILE A 712 -14.59 53.39 47.50
N ALA A 713 -15.15 53.14 46.32
CA ALA A 713 -15.80 54.17 45.51
C ALA A 713 -17.23 54.45 46.03
N GLY A 714 -17.48 55.70 46.44
CA GLY A 714 -18.80 56.22 46.82
C GLY A 714 -19.31 55.75 48.19
N ASN A 715 -19.26 56.63 49.21
CA ASN A 715 -19.98 56.59 50.51
C ASN A 715 -20.33 55.22 51.17
N ALA A 716 -19.58 54.15 50.94
CA ALA A 716 -19.94 52.80 51.38
C ALA A 716 -19.22 52.34 52.66
N LEU A 717 -18.44 53.21 53.32
CA LEU A 717 -17.81 52.92 54.60
C LEU A 717 -17.96 54.08 55.59
N SER A 718 -19.18 54.33 56.06
CA SER A 718 -19.41 55.18 57.24
C SER A 718 -20.19 54.40 58.29
N LYS A 719 -19.63 54.25 59.49
CA LYS A 719 -20.45 53.95 60.66
C LYS A 719 -21.19 55.23 61.04
N THR A 720 -22.22 55.57 60.29
CA THR A 720 -23.07 56.72 60.60
C THR A 720 -23.90 56.37 61.82
N SER A 721 -23.65 57.11 62.90
CA SER A 721 -24.45 57.01 64.11
C SER A 721 -25.19 58.33 64.23
N SER A 722 -26.53 58.28 64.18
CA SER A 722 -27.39 59.45 64.25
C SER A 722 -28.34 59.37 65.45
N ALA A 723 -28.68 60.52 66.01
CA ALA A 723 -29.63 60.66 67.10
C ALA A 723 -30.50 61.89 66.84
N THR A 724 -31.82 61.74 67.00
CA THR A 724 -32.78 62.81 66.74
C THR A 724 -33.64 63.02 67.98
N SER A 725 -33.85 64.26 68.40
CA SER A 725 -34.62 64.59 69.61
C SER A 725 -35.53 65.81 69.42
N ALA A 726 -36.77 65.72 69.88
CA ALA A 726 -37.69 66.86 69.93
C ALA A 726 -37.54 67.71 71.19
N SER A 727 -36.84 67.19 72.21
CA SER A 727 -36.63 67.79 73.54
C SER A 727 -35.51 68.84 73.58
N GLY A 728 -34.96 69.23 72.43
CA GLY A 728 -33.93 70.26 72.31
C GLY A 728 -32.49 69.80 72.55
N THR A 729 -32.25 68.52 72.86
CA THR A 729 -30.88 67.97 73.01
C THR A 729 -30.80 66.52 72.53
N ALA A 730 -30.00 66.27 71.48
CA ALA A 730 -29.71 64.93 70.97
C ALA A 730 -28.30 64.49 71.42
N THR A 731 -28.16 63.28 71.94
CA THR A 731 -26.89 62.77 72.47
C THR A 731 -26.54 61.43 71.83
N LEU A 732 -25.26 61.25 71.52
CA LEU A 732 -24.72 60.06 70.90
C LEU A 732 -23.43 59.63 71.61
N ALA A 733 -23.38 58.38 72.06
CA ALA A 733 -22.16 57.78 72.62
C ALA A 733 -21.30 57.17 71.49
N LEU A 734 -20.02 57.53 71.48
CA LEU A 734 -19.01 57.05 70.56
C LEU A 734 -17.97 56.24 71.33
N GLY A 735 -17.85 54.94 71.05
CA GLY A 735 -16.74 54.12 71.51
C GLY A 735 -15.63 54.09 70.47
N LEU A 736 -14.51 54.76 70.74
CA LEU A 736 -13.33 54.78 69.89
C LEU A 736 -12.29 53.81 70.44
N THR A 737 -11.81 52.87 69.63
CA THR A 737 -10.75 51.93 70.02
C THR A 737 -9.35 52.52 69.85
N GLU A 738 -9.21 53.55 69.02
CA GLU A 738 -7.96 54.22 68.63
C GLU A 738 -8.24 55.70 68.33
N GLN A 739 -7.20 56.53 68.26
CA GLN A 739 -7.34 57.96 67.97
C GLN A 739 -7.99 58.17 66.60
N SER A 740 -9.15 58.83 66.56
CA SER A 740 -9.96 59.00 65.35
C SER A 740 -10.32 60.47 65.14
N THR A 741 -10.47 60.87 63.87
CA THR A 741 -11.05 62.17 63.52
C THR A 741 -12.55 61.99 63.31
N VAL A 742 -13.36 62.70 64.10
CA VAL A 742 -14.81 62.61 64.07
C VAL A 742 -15.38 63.91 63.54
N ILE A 743 -16.18 63.83 62.48
CA ILE A 743 -16.99 64.94 62.01
C ILE A 743 -18.37 64.82 62.64
N CYS A 744 -18.71 65.79 63.47
CA CYS A 744 -20.01 65.93 64.10
C CYS A 744 -20.83 66.95 63.30
N MET A 745 -22.06 66.60 62.95
CA MET A 745 -23.00 67.47 62.26
C MET A 745 -24.27 67.57 63.07
N GLY A 746 -24.70 68.79 63.33
CA GLY A 746 -25.97 69.07 64.01
C GLY A 746 -26.85 69.90 63.09
N SER A 747 -28.12 69.53 62.99
CA SER A 747 -29.15 70.35 62.36
C SER A 747 -30.36 70.53 63.28
N VAL A 748 -31.05 71.65 63.08
CA VAL A 748 -32.35 71.92 63.66
C VAL A 748 -33.36 72.08 62.55
N ASP A 749 -34.35 71.20 62.52
CA ASP A 749 -35.47 71.26 61.58
C ASP A 749 -36.75 71.62 62.33
N SER A 750 -37.49 72.62 61.85
CA SER A 750 -38.84 72.91 62.35
C SER A 750 -39.90 72.18 61.50
N PRO A 751 -40.97 71.64 62.10
CA PRO A 751 -41.90 70.77 61.39
C PRO A 751 -42.97 71.48 60.54
N SER A 752 -42.87 72.78 60.22
CA SER A 752 -43.93 73.47 59.46
C SER A 752 -43.41 74.63 58.59
N PRO A 753 -43.67 74.65 57.26
CA PRO A 753 -43.20 75.71 56.35
C PRO A 753 -44.00 77.02 56.39
N HIS A 754 -45.09 77.09 57.16
CA HIS A 754 -46.01 78.23 57.14
C HIS A 754 -46.49 78.57 58.54
N GLN A 755 -45.80 79.48 59.23
CA GLN A 755 -46.41 80.41 60.17
C GLN A 755 -45.42 81.55 60.48
N ASP A 756 -45.85 82.78 60.19
CA ASP A 756 -45.14 84.01 60.55
C ASP A 756 -44.92 84.07 62.06
N TRP A 757 -43.67 83.85 62.49
CA TRP A 757 -43.25 84.24 63.83
C TRP A 757 -41.87 84.89 63.83
N ALA A 758 -41.91 86.15 64.29
CA ALA A 758 -40.86 87.02 64.79
C ALA A 758 -39.45 86.43 64.88
N ALA A 759 -38.49 87.17 64.31
CA ALA A 759 -37.03 87.18 64.45
C ALA A 759 -36.39 86.45 65.67
N GLY A 760 -36.68 85.18 65.87
CA GLY A 760 -36.04 84.31 66.83
C GLY A 760 -34.86 83.62 66.15
N THR A 761 -33.64 84.00 66.51
CA THR A 761 -32.44 83.27 66.14
C THR A 761 -32.50 81.87 66.77
N SER A 762 -32.59 80.83 65.93
CA SER A 762 -32.37 79.47 66.40
C SER A 762 -30.86 79.23 66.44
N THR A 763 -30.37 78.69 67.54
CA THR A 763 -28.95 78.34 67.67
C THR A 763 -28.81 76.86 67.96
N ILE A 764 -27.82 76.23 67.35
CA ILE A 764 -27.41 74.86 67.65
C ILE A 764 -25.95 74.87 68.07
N ALA A 765 -25.67 74.26 69.21
CA ALA A 765 -24.33 74.04 69.72
C ALA A 765 -24.01 72.54 69.63
N LEU A 766 -22.88 72.22 69.01
CA LEU A 766 -22.29 70.88 69.08
C LEU A 766 -21.25 70.85 70.18
N SER A 767 -21.36 69.88 71.07
CA SER A 767 -20.41 69.64 72.13
C SER A 767 -19.91 68.21 72.08
N VAL A 768 -18.63 68.02 72.43
CA VAL A 768 -18.02 66.70 72.59
C VAL A 768 -17.47 66.62 74.00
N ASN A 769 -17.88 65.59 74.76
CA ASN A 769 -17.61 65.44 76.19
C ASN A 769 -17.95 66.69 77.01
N GLY A 770 -19.04 67.37 76.66
CA GLY A 770 -19.46 68.61 77.31
C GLY A 770 -18.68 69.87 76.91
N VAL A 771 -17.65 69.77 76.07
CA VAL A 771 -16.91 70.92 75.54
C VAL A 771 -17.52 71.33 74.20
N GLN A 772 -18.01 72.56 74.12
CA GLN A 772 -18.61 73.12 72.91
C GLN A 772 -17.56 73.29 71.80
N GLN A 773 -17.83 72.71 70.64
CA GLN A 773 -16.92 72.64 69.49
C GLN A 773 -17.34 73.59 68.37
N SER A 774 -18.64 73.76 68.17
CA SER A 774 -19.15 74.70 67.17
C SER A 774 -20.54 75.20 67.56
N THR A 775 -20.88 76.39 67.07
CA THR A 775 -22.22 76.97 67.15
C THR A 775 -22.66 77.47 65.79
N GLY A 776 -23.86 77.09 65.39
CA GLY A 776 -24.56 77.66 64.24
C GLY A 776 -25.70 78.55 64.74
N SER A 777 -25.87 79.71 64.12
CA SER A 777 -27.00 80.62 64.37
C SER A 777 -27.63 80.98 63.03
N GLY A 778 -28.96 80.99 62.97
CA GLY A 778 -29.71 81.35 61.77
C GLY A 778 -31.12 81.82 62.10
N ILE A 779 -31.73 82.52 61.14
CA ILE A 779 -33.10 83.01 61.25
C ILE A 779 -33.99 82.06 60.44
N GLY A 780 -34.98 81.44 61.07
CA GLY A 780 -35.92 80.49 60.44
C GLY A 780 -35.49 79.01 60.48
N SER A 781 -36.20 78.19 59.69
CA SER A 781 -36.05 76.72 59.63
C SER A 781 -34.80 76.32 58.84
N GLY A 782 -33.71 75.93 59.52
CA GLY A 782 -32.50 75.44 58.85
C GLY A 782 -31.18 75.87 59.50
N CYS A 783 -31.06 75.79 60.83
CA CYS A 783 -29.78 76.03 61.49
C CYS A 783 -28.97 74.73 61.50
N SER A 784 -27.80 74.74 60.85
CA SER A 784 -26.86 73.63 60.89
C SER A 784 -25.49 74.11 61.37
N THR A 785 -24.74 73.21 61.99
CA THR A 785 -23.35 73.43 62.36
C THR A 785 -22.58 72.14 62.25
N MET A 786 -21.27 72.27 62.03
CA MET A 786 -20.35 71.15 61.88
C MET A 786 -19.11 71.41 62.71
N ALA A 787 -18.64 70.37 63.37
CA ALA A 787 -17.37 70.36 64.09
C ALA A 787 -16.54 69.15 63.66
N CYS A 788 -15.26 69.36 63.41
CA CYS A 788 -14.29 68.30 63.19
C CYS A 788 -13.38 68.24 64.42
N VAL A 789 -13.36 67.10 65.10
CA VAL A 789 -12.61 66.94 66.36
C VAL A 789 -11.80 65.65 66.30
N THR A 790 -10.54 65.72 66.71
CA THR A 790 -9.71 64.54 66.89
C THR A 790 -9.81 64.08 68.34
N LEU A 791 -10.22 62.83 68.53
CA LEU A 791 -10.46 62.23 69.85
C LEU A 791 -9.57 61.01 70.04
N PRO A 792 -8.99 60.81 71.23
CA PRO A 792 -8.20 59.61 71.55
C PRO A 792 -9.09 58.35 71.62
N ALA A 793 -8.46 57.18 71.83
CA ALA A 793 -9.19 55.97 72.17
C ALA A 793 -9.96 56.18 73.49
N GLY A 794 -11.23 55.79 73.55
CA GLY A 794 -12.09 55.97 74.71
C GLY A 794 -13.57 56.10 74.36
N THR A 795 -14.40 56.22 75.39
CA THR A 795 -15.82 56.54 75.19
C THR A 795 -15.99 58.06 75.22
N HIS A 796 -16.59 58.60 74.18
CA HIS A 796 -16.87 60.02 74.01
C HIS A 796 -18.36 60.22 73.82
N THR A 797 -18.88 61.33 74.31
CA THR A 797 -20.29 61.69 74.16
C THR A 797 -20.38 62.92 73.29
N VAL A 798 -21.09 62.82 72.17
CA VAL A 798 -21.39 63.96 71.29
C VAL A 798 -22.82 64.40 71.55
N THR A 799 -23.00 65.69 71.76
CA THR A 799 -24.30 66.27 72.07
C THR A 799 -24.57 67.46 71.16
N GLY A 800 -25.73 67.46 70.51
CA GLY A 800 -26.28 68.63 69.81
C GLY A 800 -27.40 69.23 70.64
N SER A 801 -27.27 70.50 71.03
CA SER A 801 -28.26 71.20 71.85
C SER A 801 -28.75 72.46 71.16
N ARG A 802 -30.07 72.71 71.19
CA ARG A 802 -30.70 73.91 70.64
C ARG A 802 -31.11 74.87 71.76
N ALA A 803 -30.92 76.18 71.54
CA ALA A 803 -31.61 77.21 72.31
C ALA A 803 -32.69 77.89 71.43
N GLY A 804 -33.97 77.77 71.83
CA GLY A 804 -35.15 78.28 71.10
C GLY A 804 -36.38 77.35 71.17
N SER A 805 -37.60 77.90 71.04
CA SER A 805 -38.85 77.26 71.51
C SER A 805 -39.45 76.15 70.63
N VAL A 806 -39.05 75.93 69.37
CA VAL A 806 -39.69 74.90 68.51
C VAL A 806 -38.70 74.24 67.53
N GLY A 807 -38.75 72.91 67.37
CA GLY A 807 -38.00 72.14 66.36
C GLY A 807 -37.47 70.78 66.85
N THR A 808 -36.88 70.00 65.96
CA THR A 808 -36.20 68.73 66.24
C THR A 808 -34.69 68.91 66.03
N VAL A 809 -33.87 68.47 66.98
CA VAL A 809 -32.41 68.45 66.84
C VAL A 809 -31.99 67.10 66.30
N SER A 810 -31.35 67.09 65.13
CA SER A 810 -30.73 65.91 64.53
C SER A 810 -29.22 66.02 64.67
N LEU A 811 -28.61 64.98 65.20
CA LEU A 811 -27.17 64.82 65.34
C LEU A 811 -26.74 63.64 64.49
N ALA A 812 -25.70 63.83 63.69
CA ALA A 812 -25.05 62.75 62.96
C ALA A 812 -23.53 62.85 63.17
N THR A 813 -22.89 61.70 63.27
CA THR A 813 -21.42 61.64 63.32
C THR A 813 -20.90 60.75 62.22
N ILE A 814 -19.78 61.17 61.64
CA ILE A 814 -18.99 60.38 60.71
C ILE A 814 -17.62 60.19 61.34
N GLN A 815 -17.29 58.94 61.64
CA GLN A 815 -15.99 58.57 62.17
C GLN A 815 -15.04 58.23 61.02
N PHE A 816 -13.92 58.94 60.95
CA PHE A 816 -12.79 58.58 60.11
C PHE A 816 -11.71 57.98 61.02
N LYS A 817 -11.44 56.68 60.82
CA LYS A 817 -10.27 56.06 61.44
C LYS A 817 -9.02 56.58 60.74
N ARG A 818 -8.00 56.88 61.51
CA ARG A 818 -6.68 57.23 60.96
C ARG A 818 -5.82 55.98 60.83
#